data_AF-A0A7K8PNY3-F1
#
_entry.id   AF-A0A7K8PNY3-F1
#
_cell.length_a   1.000
_cell.length_b   1.000
_cell.length_c   1.000
_cell.angle_alpha   90.00
_cell.angle_beta   90.00
_cell.angle_gamma   90.00
#
_symmetry.space_group_name_H-M   'P 1'
#
loop_
_entity.id
_entity.type
_entity.pdbx_description
1 polymer ?
#
loop_
_entity_poly.entity_id
_entity_poly.type
_entity_poly.pdbx_seq_one_letter_code
_entity_poly.pdbx_strand_id
1 'polypeptide(L)'
;PSCFGFPLSIFFIVINEFCERFSYYGMRAVLVLYFKYFLQWDDNLSTAIYHTFVALCYLTPILGALIADSWLGKFKTIVSLSIVYTIGQAVMSVSSINDLTDHNHDGSPDNVTVHIALSMTGLILIALGTGGIKPCVSAFGGDQFEDDQEKQRSRFFSIFYLSINAGSLLSTIITPILRAQECGIHSKQRCYPLAFGVPAALMAIALVVFIIGSRMYKKVQPQGNIMIQVSKCIGFAIKNRFLHRSKEFPKREHWLDWASEKYDKRLITQTKMVLKVLFLYIPLPMFWALFDQQGSRWTLQATTMDGNFGAIQIQPDQMQTVNPILIVIMVPVVDTVVYPLIKKCKINFTPLRKITVGMFLASLAFVAAALVQVQIDKTLPVFPTAEQSQIKIINLGTGSATVRFEPTLSNVSVKSMEWTEYMTFETSQLKSLNIAIGNQNTVTPFQWTGGNRHTLAVKNDATNVAAHWLFDNVTSKPEEGNNLIRFINNFPHAVEVTMGDTPFGTVESLSASNYSLFPGGRKDEITVTGNSVSCSVTSKAFGFGSAYTIIINKCSGSTLNVTYSEDIPPNTVHMAWQIPQYFILTCAEVVFSVTGLEFSYSQAPSNMKAVLQAGWLLTVAVGNIIVLIVAGASKLSEQWAEYVLFAALLLAVCVVFAVMAYFYTYVDPNEIEAQLDEEEKKQAKKDQEVYEKQAEADSQI
;
A
#
# COMPACT_ATOMS: atom_id res chain seq x y z
N PRO A 1 -15.46 29.99 -26.21
CA PRO A 1 -16.77 29.48 -25.75
C PRO A 1 -16.73 29.18 -24.25
N SER A 2 -17.68 29.74 -23.49
CA SER A 2 -17.81 29.54 -22.05
C SER A 2 -18.99 28.62 -21.75
N CYS A 3 -18.79 27.66 -20.84
CA CYS A 3 -19.85 26.80 -20.32
C CYS A 3 -19.87 26.97 -18.80
N PHE A 4 -21.02 27.29 -18.21
CA PHE A 4 -21.16 27.60 -16.77
C PHE A 4 -20.24 28.73 -16.25
N GLY A 5 -19.84 29.67 -17.11
CA GLY A 5 -18.91 30.76 -16.76
C GLY A 5 -17.44 30.36 -16.71
N PHE A 6 -17.09 29.14 -17.16
CA PHE A 6 -15.71 28.67 -17.31
C PHE A 6 -15.31 28.55 -18.78
N PRO A 7 -14.04 28.83 -19.13
CA PRO A 7 -13.45 28.38 -20.39
C PRO A 7 -13.73 26.90 -20.63
N LEU A 8 -14.25 26.55 -21.82
CA LEU A 8 -14.53 25.14 -22.17
C LEU A 8 -13.27 24.25 -22.09
N SER A 9 -12.09 24.83 -22.25
CA SER A 9 -10.79 24.18 -22.10
C SER A 9 -10.61 23.49 -20.74
N ILE A 10 -11.20 24.03 -19.67
CA ILE A 10 -11.03 23.51 -18.30
C ILE A 10 -11.65 22.12 -18.15
N PHE A 11 -12.79 21.85 -18.81
CA PHE A 11 -13.45 20.55 -18.70
C PHE A 11 -12.55 19.41 -19.19
N PHE A 12 -11.77 19.64 -20.25
CA PHE A 12 -10.80 18.66 -20.73
C PHE A 12 -9.69 18.39 -19.70
N ILE A 13 -9.22 19.41 -18.97
CA ILE A 13 -8.20 19.27 -17.93
C ILE A 13 -8.76 18.53 -16.72
N VAL A 14 -9.99 18.84 -16.30
CA VAL A 14 -10.64 18.19 -15.15
C VAL A 14 -10.93 16.71 -15.41
N ILE A 15 -11.41 16.38 -16.62
CA ILE A 15 -11.62 14.97 -17.04
C ILE A 15 -10.29 14.24 -17.11
N ASN A 16 -9.25 14.85 -17.68
CA ASN A 16 -7.91 14.27 -17.70
C ASN A 16 -7.41 13.98 -16.27
N GLU A 17 -7.56 14.91 -15.34
CA GLU A 17 -7.18 14.71 -13.94
C GLU A 17 -7.98 13.58 -13.28
N PHE A 18 -9.30 13.52 -13.51
CA PHE A 18 -10.15 12.45 -12.97
C PHE A 18 -9.65 11.08 -13.42
N CYS A 19 -9.48 10.91 -14.73
CA CYS A 19 -9.05 9.65 -15.33
C CYS A 19 -7.62 9.26 -14.89
N GLU A 20 -6.68 10.21 -14.82
CA GLU A 20 -5.32 9.96 -14.33
C GLU A 20 -5.34 9.52 -12.87
N ARG A 21 -6.11 10.19 -12.00
CA ARG A 21 -6.19 9.86 -10.58
C ARG A 21 -6.85 8.53 -10.34
N PHE A 22 -7.93 8.22 -11.06
CA PHE A 22 -8.53 6.89 -11.06
C PHE A 22 -7.47 5.84 -11.42
N SER A 23 -6.74 6.10 -12.50
CA SER A 23 -5.77 5.16 -13.04
C SER A 23 -4.60 4.90 -12.09
N TYR A 24 -4.03 5.96 -11.50
CA TYR A 24 -2.94 5.86 -10.53
C TYR A 24 -3.35 5.13 -9.24
N TYR A 25 -4.45 5.55 -8.60
CA TYR A 25 -4.87 4.98 -7.33
C TYR A 25 -5.41 3.55 -7.48
N GLY A 26 -6.13 3.25 -8.57
CA GLY A 26 -6.66 1.91 -8.84
C GLY A 26 -5.55 0.88 -9.02
N MET A 27 -4.58 1.19 -9.88
CA MET A 27 -3.41 0.31 -10.09
C MET A 27 -2.57 0.18 -8.82
N ARG A 28 -2.32 1.29 -8.11
CA ARG A 28 -1.56 1.28 -6.85
C ARG A 28 -2.24 0.44 -5.78
N ALA A 29 -3.57 0.42 -5.68
CA ALA A 29 -4.30 -0.29 -4.64
C ALA A 29 -4.11 -1.82 -4.70
N VAL A 30 -4.07 -2.38 -5.91
CA VAL A 30 -3.96 -3.83 -6.14
C VAL A 30 -2.50 -4.33 -6.25
N LEU A 31 -1.55 -3.41 -6.35
CA LEU A 31 -0.17 -3.71 -6.74
C LEU A 31 0.57 -4.64 -5.76
N VAL A 32 0.39 -4.46 -4.45
CA VAL A 32 1.06 -5.30 -3.45
C VAL A 32 0.55 -6.75 -3.49
N LEU A 33 -0.74 -6.95 -3.75
CA LEU A 33 -1.34 -8.28 -3.89
C LEU A 33 -0.93 -8.94 -5.21
N TYR A 34 -0.74 -8.15 -6.27
CA TYR A 34 -0.15 -8.64 -7.52
C TYR A 34 1.25 -9.21 -7.30
N PHE A 35 2.12 -8.49 -6.58
CA PHE A 35 3.45 -9.00 -6.26
C PHE A 35 3.41 -10.28 -5.43
N LYS A 36 2.54 -10.34 -4.42
CA LYS A 36 2.38 -11.50 -3.55
C LYS A 36 1.82 -12.72 -4.27
N TYR A 37 0.66 -12.59 -4.91
CA TYR A 37 -0.09 -13.73 -5.43
C TYR A 37 0.21 -14.07 -6.88
N PHE A 38 0.57 -13.10 -7.71
CA PHE A 38 0.87 -13.35 -9.13
C PHE A 38 2.36 -13.60 -9.35
N LEU A 39 3.23 -12.71 -8.84
CA LEU A 39 4.69 -12.88 -8.97
C LEU A 39 5.29 -13.81 -7.90
N GLN A 40 4.49 -14.25 -6.92
CA GLN A 40 4.90 -15.19 -5.86
C GLN A 40 6.09 -14.67 -5.04
N TRP A 41 6.11 -13.36 -4.76
CA TRP A 41 7.10 -12.74 -3.89
C TRP A 41 6.64 -12.74 -2.44
N ASP A 42 7.59 -12.80 -1.51
CA ASP A 42 7.30 -12.66 -0.08
C ASP A 42 6.80 -11.24 0.26
N ASP A 43 6.20 -11.12 1.44
CA ASP A 43 5.60 -9.87 1.94
C ASP A 43 6.62 -8.72 2.04
N ASN A 44 7.90 -9.00 2.33
CA ASN A 44 8.94 -7.99 2.48
C ASN A 44 9.41 -7.48 1.11
N LEU A 45 9.68 -8.39 0.16
CA LEU A 45 10.05 -8.01 -1.21
C LEU A 45 8.91 -7.26 -1.90
N SER A 46 7.67 -7.72 -1.75
CA SER A 46 6.47 -7.05 -2.26
C SER A 46 6.34 -5.62 -1.73
N THR A 47 6.56 -5.44 -0.41
CA THR A 47 6.56 -4.12 0.24
C THR A 47 7.70 -3.24 -0.27
N ALA A 48 8.91 -3.78 -0.39
CA ALA A 48 10.10 -3.06 -0.85
C ALA A 48 9.94 -2.52 -2.29
N ILE A 49 9.45 -3.34 -3.23
CA ILE A 49 9.23 -2.92 -4.61
C ILE A 49 8.08 -1.91 -4.70
N TYR A 50 6.99 -2.10 -3.93
CA TYR A 50 5.90 -1.14 -3.83
C TYR A 50 6.40 0.26 -3.43
N HIS A 51 7.17 0.34 -2.34
CA HIS A 51 7.70 1.63 -1.86
C HIS A 51 8.77 2.21 -2.79
N THR A 52 9.56 1.37 -3.47
CA THR A 52 10.50 1.82 -4.51
C THR A 52 9.75 2.49 -5.66
N PHE A 53 8.66 1.88 -6.12
CA PHE A 53 7.80 2.45 -7.15
C PHE A 53 7.19 3.79 -6.71
N VAL A 54 6.63 3.86 -5.50
CA VAL A 54 6.06 5.12 -4.97
C VAL A 54 7.15 6.18 -4.82
N ALA A 55 8.33 5.84 -4.28
CA ALA A 55 9.45 6.76 -4.17
C ALA A 55 9.83 7.35 -5.55
N LEU A 56 9.91 6.52 -6.58
CA LEU A 56 10.20 6.98 -7.93
C LEU A 56 9.11 7.92 -8.47
N CYS A 57 7.82 7.60 -8.26
CA CYS A 57 6.69 8.46 -8.66
C CYS A 57 6.71 9.86 -8.03
N TYR A 58 7.30 10.01 -6.84
CA TYR A 58 7.40 11.28 -6.12
C TYR A 58 8.78 11.96 -6.28
N LEU A 59 9.76 11.27 -6.87
CA LEU A 59 11.08 11.82 -7.22
C LEU A 59 11.12 12.39 -8.64
N THR A 60 10.49 11.70 -9.60
CA THR A 60 10.41 12.11 -11.02
C THR A 60 9.64 13.42 -11.30
N PRO A 61 8.78 13.99 -10.42
CA PRO A 61 8.25 15.34 -10.59
C PRO A 61 9.32 16.42 -10.79
N ILE A 62 10.48 16.28 -10.13
CA ILE A 62 11.61 17.20 -10.29
C ILE A 62 12.06 17.21 -11.75
N LEU A 63 12.18 16.04 -12.37
CA LEU A 63 12.55 15.88 -13.77
C LEU A 63 11.46 16.42 -14.72
N GLY A 64 10.18 16.18 -14.42
CA GLY A 64 9.06 16.73 -15.18
C GLY A 64 9.04 18.26 -15.20
N ALA A 65 9.21 18.89 -14.03
CA ALA A 65 9.29 20.34 -13.91
C ALA A 65 10.49 20.92 -14.67
N LEU A 66 11.67 20.29 -14.55
CA LEU A 66 12.87 20.70 -15.30
C LEU A 66 12.64 20.70 -16.81
N ILE A 67 12.01 19.65 -17.35
CA ILE A 67 11.72 19.51 -18.78
C ILE A 67 10.68 20.53 -19.24
N ALA A 68 9.61 20.73 -18.46
CA ALA A 68 8.55 21.68 -18.77
C ALA A 68 9.06 23.12 -18.80
N ASP A 69 9.83 23.53 -17.80
CA ASP A 69 10.24 24.93 -17.64
C ASP A 69 11.47 25.29 -18.49
N SER A 70 12.29 24.31 -18.89
CA SER A 70 13.55 24.59 -19.62
C SER A 70 13.49 24.28 -21.12
N TRP A 71 12.72 23.27 -21.55
CA TRP A 71 12.85 22.75 -22.91
C TRP A 71 11.53 22.64 -23.68
N LEU A 72 10.56 21.89 -23.17
CA LEU A 72 9.39 21.49 -23.97
C LEU A 72 8.17 22.40 -23.76
N GLY A 73 8.08 23.09 -22.63
CA GLY A 73 6.85 23.77 -22.18
C GLY A 73 5.84 22.78 -21.57
N LYS A 74 5.01 23.28 -20.64
CA LYS A 74 4.05 22.46 -19.86
C LYS A 74 3.19 21.53 -20.72
N PHE A 75 2.58 22.06 -21.80
CA PHE A 75 1.69 21.27 -22.66
C PHE A 75 2.38 20.07 -23.33
N LYS A 76 3.55 20.27 -23.94
CA LYS A 76 4.28 19.20 -24.62
C LYS A 76 4.81 18.17 -23.62
N THR A 77 5.28 18.62 -22.47
CA THR A 77 5.72 17.74 -21.38
C THR A 77 4.57 16.84 -20.90
N ILE A 78 3.37 17.40 -20.68
CA ILE A 78 2.19 16.62 -20.28
C ILE A 78 1.87 15.55 -21.31
N VAL A 79 1.80 15.91 -22.61
CA VAL A 79 1.48 14.95 -23.68
C VAL A 79 2.53 13.85 -23.80
N SER A 80 3.82 14.21 -23.89
CA SER A 80 4.90 13.23 -24.06
C SER A 80 4.98 12.25 -22.90
N LEU A 81 4.90 12.73 -21.65
CA LEU A 81 4.95 11.87 -20.47
C LEU A 81 3.67 11.07 -20.26
N SER A 82 2.51 11.58 -20.69
CA SER A 82 1.25 10.82 -20.66
C SER A 82 1.25 9.66 -21.66
N ILE A 83 1.93 9.79 -22.81
CA ILE A 83 2.15 8.68 -23.75
C ILE A 83 3.01 7.59 -23.07
N VAL A 84 4.13 7.98 -22.46
CA VAL A 84 5.00 7.06 -21.71
C VAL A 84 4.21 6.35 -20.59
N TYR A 85 3.36 7.11 -19.89
CA TYR A 85 2.50 6.57 -18.84
C TYR A 85 1.51 5.53 -19.41
N THR A 86 0.83 5.85 -20.51
CA THR A 86 -0.15 4.95 -21.15
C THR A 86 0.53 3.65 -21.62
N ILE A 87 1.71 3.74 -22.23
CA ILE A 87 2.51 2.57 -22.61
C ILE A 87 2.88 1.74 -21.38
N GLY A 88 3.36 2.38 -20.32
CA GLY A 88 3.71 1.69 -19.08
C GLY A 88 2.54 0.89 -18.49
N GLN A 89 1.33 1.45 -18.50
CA GLN A 89 0.14 0.73 -18.02
C GLN A 89 -0.32 -0.39 -18.96
N ALA A 90 -0.22 -0.18 -20.27
CA ALA A 90 -0.50 -1.25 -21.23
C ALA A 90 0.46 -2.44 -21.03
N VAL A 91 1.76 -2.17 -20.82
CA VAL A 91 2.77 -3.18 -20.51
C VAL A 91 2.44 -3.90 -19.20
N MET A 92 2.03 -3.18 -18.14
CA MET A 92 1.59 -3.79 -16.87
C MET A 92 0.35 -4.68 -17.03
N SER A 93 -0.61 -4.30 -17.87
CA SER A 93 -1.79 -5.13 -18.12
C SER A 93 -1.39 -6.42 -18.84
N VAL A 94 -0.56 -6.32 -19.88
CA VAL A 94 -0.05 -7.49 -20.61
C VAL A 94 0.82 -8.39 -19.72
N SER A 95 1.63 -7.82 -18.82
CA SER A 95 2.49 -8.59 -17.91
C SER A 95 1.70 -9.42 -16.89
N SER A 96 0.40 -9.20 -16.75
CA SER A 96 -0.45 -9.92 -15.81
C SER A 96 -1.30 -11.03 -16.44
N ILE A 97 -1.10 -11.34 -17.73
CA ILE A 97 -1.84 -12.39 -18.44
C ILE A 97 -1.09 -13.72 -18.34
N ASN A 98 -1.53 -14.67 -17.48
CA ASN A 98 -0.92 -16.02 -17.39
C ASN A 98 -0.74 -16.72 -18.76
N ASP A 99 -1.78 -16.71 -19.61
CA ASP A 99 -1.78 -17.31 -20.96
C ASP A 99 -0.63 -16.83 -21.87
N LEU A 100 0.10 -15.75 -21.51
CA LEU A 100 1.27 -15.30 -22.25
C LEU A 100 2.46 -16.29 -22.18
N THR A 101 2.60 -17.01 -21.05
CA THR A 101 3.69 -17.98 -20.85
C THR A 101 3.22 -19.35 -20.39
N ASP A 102 1.93 -19.54 -20.14
CA ASP A 102 1.29 -20.83 -19.83
C ASP A 102 1.09 -21.64 -21.13
N HIS A 103 2.14 -22.32 -21.60
CA HIS A 103 2.05 -23.15 -22.82
C HIS A 103 1.41 -24.52 -22.57
N ASN A 104 1.52 -25.02 -21.33
CA ASN A 104 1.01 -26.31 -20.91
C ASN A 104 -0.49 -26.26 -20.49
N HIS A 105 -1.07 -25.06 -20.39
CA HIS A 105 -2.46 -24.77 -20.00
C HIS A 105 -2.82 -25.30 -18.60
N ASP A 106 -1.85 -25.35 -17.68
CA ASP A 106 -2.07 -25.80 -16.32
C ASP A 106 -2.59 -24.69 -15.38
N GLY A 107 -2.68 -23.45 -15.88
CA GLY A 107 -3.16 -22.30 -15.13
C GLY A 107 -2.06 -21.54 -14.37
N SER A 108 -0.80 -21.94 -14.51
CA SER A 108 0.36 -21.26 -13.95
C SER A 108 1.34 -20.81 -15.04
N PRO A 109 2.04 -19.68 -14.88
CA PRO A 109 3.00 -19.23 -15.88
C PRO A 109 4.25 -20.14 -15.89
N ASP A 110 4.58 -20.75 -17.03
CA ASP A 110 5.81 -21.56 -17.16
C ASP A 110 7.08 -20.71 -16.97
N ASN A 111 7.02 -19.41 -17.30
CA ASN A 111 8.16 -18.49 -17.18
C ASN A 111 7.80 -17.17 -16.49
N VAL A 112 7.82 -17.18 -15.16
CA VAL A 112 7.61 -16.02 -14.29
C VAL A 112 8.61 -14.87 -14.57
N THR A 113 9.80 -15.16 -15.09
CA THR A 113 10.84 -14.14 -15.37
C THR A 113 10.37 -13.11 -16.39
N VAL A 114 9.62 -13.53 -17.42
CA VAL A 114 9.07 -12.62 -18.44
C VAL A 114 8.06 -11.67 -17.80
N HIS A 115 7.17 -12.20 -16.95
CA HIS A 115 6.20 -11.41 -16.20
C HIS A 115 6.87 -10.38 -15.29
N ILE A 116 7.94 -10.77 -14.59
CA ILE A 116 8.74 -9.86 -13.75
C ILE A 116 9.36 -8.76 -14.61
N ALA A 117 10.04 -9.10 -15.72
CA ALA A 117 10.73 -8.12 -16.56
C ALA A 117 9.77 -7.09 -17.19
N LEU A 118 8.62 -7.55 -17.71
CA LEU A 118 7.58 -6.68 -18.24
C LEU A 118 7.00 -5.79 -17.14
N SER A 119 6.72 -6.36 -15.95
CA SER A 119 6.17 -5.60 -14.83
C SER A 119 7.12 -4.51 -14.34
N MET A 120 8.41 -4.82 -14.18
CA MET A 120 9.40 -3.82 -13.76
C MET A 120 9.57 -2.70 -14.80
N THR A 121 9.56 -3.07 -16.08
CA THR A 121 9.57 -2.08 -17.18
C THR A 121 8.33 -1.19 -17.14
N GLY A 122 7.14 -1.79 -16.97
CA GLY A 122 5.88 -1.07 -16.85
C GLY A 122 5.86 -0.08 -15.68
N LEU A 123 6.30 -0.51 -14.49
CA LEU A 123 6.37 0.34 -13.29
C LEU A 123 7.33 1.53 -13.46
N ILE A 124 8.49 1.34 -14.07
CA ILE A 124 9.44 2.43 -14.34
C ILE A 124 8.82 3.45 -15.29
N LEU A 125 8.19 3.00 -16.39
CA LEU A 125 7.52 3.87 -17.35
C LEU A 125 6.36 4.63 -16.69
N ILE A 126 5.57 3.96 -15.87
CA ILE A 126 4.49 4.59 -15.10
C ILE A 126 5.05 5.66 -14.16
N ALA A 127 6.10 5.35 -13.39
CA ALA A 127 6.68 6.28 -12.44
C ALA A 127 7.27 7.53 -13.10
N LEU A 128 7.89 7.37 -14.27
CA LEU A 128 8.34 8.50 -15.10
C LEU A 128 7.15 9.32 -15.62
N GLY A 129 6.10 8.65 -16.08
CA GLY A 129 4.86 9.24 -16.59
C GLY A 129 4.11 10.06 -15.54
N THR A 130 3.53 9.40 -14.52
CA THR A 130 2.73 10.06 -13.48
C THR A 130 3.51 11.13 -12.74
N GLY A 131 4.76 10.84 -12.35
CA GLY A 131 5.53 11.81 -11.58
C GLY A 131 5.86 13.05 -12.39
N GLY A 132 6.25 12.90 -13.66
CA GLY A 132 6.61 14.06 -14.47
C GLY A 132 5.41 14.92 -14.93
N ILE A 133 4.18 14.37 -14.99
CA ILE A 133 2.96 15.16 -15.29
C ILE A 133 2.41 15.90 -14.06
N LYS A 134 2.57 15.36 -12.85
CA LYS A 134 2.02 15.92 -11.59
C LYS A 134 2.25 17.44 -11.40
N PRO A 135 3.49 17.97 -11.53
CA PRO A 135 3.72 19.40 -11.33
C PRO A 135 3.22 20.25 -12.51
N CYS A 136 3.02 19.64 -13.68
CA CYS A 136 2.68 20.35 -14.90
C CYS A 136 1.17 20.58 -15.05
N VAL A 137 0.34 19.58 -14.73
CA VAL A 137 -1.12 19.62 -15.01
C VAL A 137 -1.83 20.67 -14.15
N SER A 138 -1.55 20.72 -12.85
CA SER A 138 -2.14 21.70 -11.93
C SER A 138 -1.76 23.13 -12.31
N ALA A 139 -0.49 23.36 -12.62
CA ALA A 139 0.01 24.65 -13.08
C ALA A 139 -0.59 25.03 -14.44
N PHE A 140 -0.69 24.09 -15.38
CA PHE A 140 -1.26 24.34 -16.71
C PHE A 140 -2.77 24.67 -16.64
N GLY A 141 -3.50 24.04 -15.73
CA GLY A 141 -4.91 24.37 -15.45
C GLY A 141 -5.08 25.78 -14.86
N GLY A 142 -4.18 26.18 -13.96
CA GLY A 142 -4.15 27.54 -13.42
C GLY A 142 -3.87 28.61 -14.48
N ASP A 143 -2.98 28.31 -15.44
CA ASP A 143 -2.61 29.22 -16.54
C ASP A 143 -3.76 29.49 -17.54
N GLN A 144 -4.91 28.81 -17.43
CA GLN A 144 -6.06 29.02 -18.33
C GLN A 144 -6.93 30.23 -17.95
N PHE A 145 -6.65 30.85 -16.80
CA PHE A 145 -7.37 32.02 -16.31
C PHE A 145 -6.51 33.27 -16.49
N GLU A 146 -7.15 34.40 -16.80
CA GLU A 146 -6.51 35.72 -16.78
C GLU A 146 -6.43 36.25 -15.33
N ASP A 147 -5.60 37.28 -15.10
CA ASP A 147 -5.33 37.80 -13.76
C ASP A 147 -6.57 38.41 -13.08
N ASP A 148 -7.55 38.89 -13.85
CA ASP A 148 -8.83 39.42 -13.37
C ASP A 148 -9.83 38.32 -12.93
N GLN A 149 -9.53 37.05 -13.20
CA GLN A 149 -10.43 35.90 -12.98
C GLN A 149 -10.14 35.11 -11.70
N GLU A 150 -9.67 35.75 -10.63
CA GLU A 150 -9.26 35.07 -9.39
C GLU A 150 -10.35 34.17 -8.78
N LYS A 151 -11.60 34.64 -8.76
CA LYS A 151 -12.74 33.90 -8.21
C LYS A 151 -13.02 32.62 -9.01
N GLN A 152 -12.87 32.66 -10.33
CA GLN A 152 -13.06 31.50 -11.20
C GLN A 152 -11.91 30.50 -11.03
N ARG A 153 -10.67 31.00 -10.93
CA ARG A 153 -9.47 30.20 -10.65
C ARG A 153 -9.57 29.43 -9.33
N SER A 154 -10.02 30.08 -8.25
CA SER A 154 -10.27 29.43 -6.95
C SER A 154 -11.33 28.32 -7.04
N ARG A 155 -12.44 28.58 -7.74
CA ARG A 155 -13.50 27.57 -7.96
C ARG A 155 -13.01 26.39 -8.80
N PHE A 156 -12.14 26.62 -9.78
CA PHE A 156 -11.48 25.56 -10.54
C PHE A 156 -10.65 24.64 -9.64
N PHE A 157 -9.81 25.17 -8.76
CA PHE A 157 -9.02 24.34 -7.84
C PHE A 157 -9.90 23.52 -6.89
N SER A 158 -11.08 24.04 -6.52
CA SER A 158 -12.06 23.28 -5.73
C SER A 158 -12.64 22.10 -6.53
N ILE A 159 -13.01 22.31 -7.80
CA ILE A 159 -13.48 21.23 -8.71
C ILE A 159 -12.37 20.22 -8.99
N PHE A 160 -11.13 20.70 -9.16
CA PHE A 160 -9.95 19.87 -9.36
C PHE A 160 -9.70 18.96 -8.14
N TYR A 161 -9.80 19.50 -6.93
CA TYR A 161 -9.70 18.73 -5.69
C TYR A 161 -10.82 17.70 -5.56
N LEU A 162 -12.06 18.06 -5.93
CA LEU A 162 -13.18 17.11 -5.95
C LEU A 162 -12.93 15.96 -6.94
N SER A 163 -12.41 16.28 -8.12
CA SER A 163 -12.04 15.30 -9.16
C SER A 163 -10.99 14.29 -8.66
N ILE A 164 -9.96 14.76 -7.96
CA ILE A 164 -8.92 13.90 -7.36
C ILE A 164 -9.52 12.90 -6.38
N ASN A 165 -10.33 13.39 -5.42
CA ASN A 165 -10.93 12.54 -4.40
C ASN A 165 -11.94 11.56 -5.00
N ALA A 166 -12.75 12.00 -5.96
CA ALA A 166 -13.70 11.14 -6.66
C ALA A 166 -12.98 10.03 -7.45
N GLY A 167 -11.90 10.36 -8.17
CA GLY A 167 -11.08 9.38 -8.89
C GLY A 167 -10.44 8.35 -7.95
N SER A 168 -9.86 8.79 -6.83
CA SER A 168 -9.27 7.92 -5.81
C SER A 168 -10.32 7.01 -5.15
N LEU A 169 -11.47 7.57 -4.77
CA LEU A 169 -12.56 6.82 -4.16
C LEU A 169 -13.10 5.73 -5.10
N LEU A 170 -13.43 6.08 -6.34
CA LEU A 170 -14.01 5.13 -7.29
C LEU A 170 -13.02 4.05 -7.70
N SER A 171 -11.75 4.40 -7.89
CA SER A 171 -10.72 3.43 -8.30
C SER A 171 -10.40 2.42 -7.22
N THR A 172 -10.31 2.84 -5.95
CA THR A 172 -10.08 1.90 -4.82
C THR A 172 -11.27 0.97 -4.56
N ILE A 173 -12.46 1.27 -5.06
CA ILE A 173 -13.62 0.38 -5.01
C ILE A 173 -13.64 -0.55 -6.23
N ILE A 174 -13.60 0.03 -7.44
CA ILE A 174 -13.84 -0.68 -8.69
C ILE A 174 -12.67 -1.61 -9.03
N THR A 175 -11.43 -1.14 -8.93
CA THR A 175 -10.27 -1.93 -9.39
C THR A 175 -10.08 -3.23 -8.59
N PRO A 176 -10.19 -3.24 -7.25
CA PRO A 176 -10.21 -4.49 -6.48
C PRO A 176 -11.37 -5.44 -6.82
N ILE A 177 -12.57 -4.91 -7.14
CA ILE A 177 -13.70 -5.74 -7.58
C ILE A 177 -13.37 -6.43 -8.91
N LEU A 178 -12.75 -5.71 -9.85
CA LEU A 178 -12.30 -6.28 -11.12
C LEU A 178 -11.22 -7.35 -10.90
N ARG A 179 -10.25 -7.11 -10.01
CA ARG A 179 -9.21 -8.09 -9.64
C ARG A 179 -9.81 -9.39 -9.08
N ALA A 180 -10.83 -9.28 -8.23
CA ALA A 180 -11.44 -10.42 -7.56
C ALA A 180 -12.21 -11.36 -8.50
N GLN A 181 -12.57 -10.90 -9.70
CA GLN A 181 -13.21 -11.74 -10.71
C GLN A 181 -12.24 -12.78 -11.30
N GLU A 182 -12.80 -13.88 -11.81
CA GLU A 182 -12.06 -14.86 -12.59
C GLU A 182 -12.13 -14.50 -14.08
N CYS A 183 -10.98 -14.50 -14.76
CA CYS A 183 -10.91 -14.30 -16.21
C CYS A 183 -9.73 -15.07 -16.81
N GLY A 184 -9.71 -15.20 -18.13
CA GLY A 184 -8.70 -15.94 -18.90
C GLY A 184 -9.35 -16.63 -20.09
N ILE A 185 -8.56 -16.91 -21.14
CA ILE A 185 -9.09 -17.51 -22.37
C ILE A 185 -9.08 -19.03 -22.23
N HIS A 186 -7.96 -19.59 -21.78
CA HIS A 186 -7.79 -21.03 -21.64
C HIS A 186 -7.80 -21.49 -20.18
N SER A 187 -7.13 -20.78 -19.28
CA SER A 187 -7.12 -21.07 -17.84
C SER A 187 -7.77 -19.93 -17.06
N LYS A 188 -8.57 -20.28 -16.04
CA LYS A 188 -9.24 -19.28 -15.18
C LYS A 188 -8.26 -18.79 -14.12
N GLN A 189 -7.95 -17.49 -14.11
CA GLN A 189 -7.10 -16.82 -13.14
C GLN A 189 -7.81 -15.62 -12.50
N ARG A 190 -7.28 -15.12 -11.38
CA ARG A 190 -7.69 -13.81 -10.83
C ARG A 190 -7.41 -12.72 -11.85
N CYS A 191 -8.36 -11.80 -12.05
CA CYS A 191 -8.33 -10.91 -13.20
C CYS A 191 -7.48 -9.64 -13.02
N TYR A 192 -6.18 -9.84 -12.76
CA TYR A 192 -5.19 -8.75 -12.81
C TYR A 192 -5.11 -8.05 -14.19
N PRO A 193 -5.25 -8.75 -15.34
CA PRO A 193 -5.27 -8.09 -16.65
C PRO A 193 -6.33 -7.01 -16.77
N LEU A 194 -7.53 -7.26 -16.25
CA LEU A 194 -8.62 -6.29 -16.26
C LEU A 194 -8.41 -5.21 -15.20
N ALA A 195 -7.91 -5.58 -14.02
CA ALA A 195 -7.61 -4.64 -12.95
C ALA A 195 -6.56 -3.59 -13.36
N PHE A 196 -5.56 -3.96 -14.18
CA PHE A 196 -4.60 -3.02 -14.76
C PHE A 196 -5.05 -2.44 -16.11
N GLY A 197 -5.83 -3.18 -16.89
CA GLY A 197 -6.30 -2.79 -18.22
C GLY A 197 -7.33 -1.67 -18.19
N VAL A 198 -8.26 -1.66 -17.23
CA VAL A 198 -9.24 -0.56 -17.07
C VAL A 198 -8.55 0.78 -16.74
N PRO A 199 -7.64 0.85 -15.74
CA PRO A 199 -6.75 2.00 -15.56
C PRO A 199 -6.01 2.43 -16.83
N ALA A 200 -5.47 1.48 -17.61
CA ALA A 200 -4.74 1.78 -18.83
C ALA A 200 -5.63 2.42 -19.90
N ALA A 201 -6.84 1.88 -20.09
CA ALA A 201 -7.83 2.43 -21.02
C ALA A 201 -8.29 3.83 -20.59
N LEU A 202 -8.53 4.05 -19.30
CA LEU A 202 -8.90 5.37 -18.78
C LEU A 202 -7.76 6.38 -18.94
N MET A 203 -6.49 5.97 -18.77
CA MET A 203 -5.34 6.83 -19.03
C MET A 203 -5.22 7.19 -20.52
N ALA A 204 -5.47 6.24 -21.42
CA ALA A 204 -5.51 6.51 -22.86
C ALA A 204 -6.63 7.50 -23.22
N ILE A 205 -7.82 7.35 -22.62
CA ILE A 205 -8.93 8.29 -22.77
C ILE A 205 -8.52 9.68 -22.24
N ALA A 206 -7.86 9.76 -21.08
CA ALA A 206 -7.36 11.01 -20.51
C ALA A 206 -6.47 11.75 -21.50
N LEU A 207 -5.50 11.04 -22.09
CA LEU A 207 -4.58 11.57 -23.10
C LEU A 207 -5.33 12.08 -24.34
N VAL A 208 -6.27 11.31 -24.88
CA VAL A 208 -7.05 11.70 -26.07
C VAL A 208 -7.88 12.95 -25.79
N VAL A 209 -8.60 12.98 -24.66
CA VAL A 209 -9.41 14.12 -24.21
C VAL A 209 -8.52 15.36 -24.05
N PHE A 210 -7.34 15.21 -23.43
CA PHE A 210 -6.42 16.32 -23.25
C PHE A 210 -5.91 16.87 -24.60
N ILE A 211 -5.58 16.01 -25.57
CA ILE A 211 -5.13 16.41 -26.91
C ILE A 211 -6.24 17.09 -27.71
N ILE A 212 -7.49 16.64 -27.60
CA ILE A 212 -8.64 17.28 -28.28
C ILE A 212 -8.78 18.75 -27.84
N GLY A 213 -8.56 19.05 -26.56
CA GLY A 213 -8.55 20.41 -26.03
C GLY A 213 -7.39 21.29 -26.51
N SER A 214 -6.41 20.76 -27.25
CA SER A 214 -5.14 21.43 -27.58
C SER A 214 -5.26 22.76 -28.33
N ARG A 215 -6.33 22.95 -29.11
CA ARG A 215 -6.60 24.21 -29.84
C ARG A 215 -7.21 25.29 -28.94
N MET A 216 -7.70 24.91 -27.76
CA MET A 216 -8.42 25.79 -26.83
C MET A 216 -7.56 26.25 -25.66
N TYR A 217 -6.39 25.64 -25.44
CA TYR A 217 -5.52 25.98 -24.33
C TYR A 217 -4.65 27.21 -24.59
N LYS A 218 -4.50 28.04 -23.55
CA LYS A 218 -3.44 29.04 -23.47
C LYS A 218 -2.12 28.33 -23.19
N LYS A 219 -1.16 28.46 -24.11
CA LYS A 219 0.16 27.81 -24.03
C LYS A 219 1.22 28.86 -23.73
N VAL A 220 1.58 28.98 -22.46
CA VAL A 220 2.62 29.91 -22.00
C VAL A 220 4.00 29.39 -22.41
N GLN A 221 4.88 30.28 -22.85
CA GLN A 221 6.26 29.94 -23.20
C GLN A 221 7.07 29.60 -21.92
N PRO A 222 8.09 28.72 -22.01
CA PRO A 222 8.92 28.38 -20.86
C PRO A 222 9.65 29.63 -20.33
N GLN A 223 9.35 30.02 -19.09
CA GLN A 223 10.12 31.01 -18.35
C GLN A 223 11.18 30.23 -17.56
N GLY A 224 12.46 30.54 -17.78
CA GLY A 224 13.58 29.70 -17.36
C GLY A 224 13.54 29.16 -15.93
N ASN A 225 14.30 28.09 -15.68
CA ASN A 225 14.12 27.29 -14.48
C ASN A 225 14.68 27.93 -13.19
N ILE A 226 13.77 28.41 -12.33
CA ILE A 226 14.07 29.01 -11.02
C ILE A 226 14.78 28.01 -10.09
N MET A 227 14.45 26.72 -10.15
CA MET A 227 15.09 25.69 -9.33
C MET A 227 16.58 25.54 -9.70
N ILE A 228 16.93 25.60 -10.99
CA ILE A 228 18.32 25.60 -11.46
C ILE A 228 19.05 26.86 -10.98
N GLN A 229 18.41 28.04 -11.05
CA GLN A 229 19.01 29.29 -10.57
C GLN A 229 19.30 29.24 -9.07
N VAL A 230 18.35 28.78 -8.26
CA VAL A 230 18.51 28.57 -6.82
C VAL A 230 19.65 27.57 -6.53
N SER A 231 19.69 26.46 -7.26
CA SER A 231 20.72 25.42 -7.07
C SER A 231 22.12 25.93 -7.43
N LYS A 232 22.26 26.70 -8.51
CA LYS A 232 23.52 27.34 -8.90
C LYS A 232 23.94 28.44 -7.91
N CYS A 233 22.98 29.22 -7.40
CA CYS A 233 23.24 30.24 -6.37
C CYS A 233 23.79 29.59 -5.09
N ILE A 234 23.17 28.50 -4.62
CA ILE A 234 23.63 27.74 -3.46
C ILE A 234 25.02 27.13 -3.71
N GLY A 235 25.20 26.45 -4.84
CA GLY A 235 26.48 25.83 -5.20
C GLY A 235 27.61 26.85 -5.33
N PHE A 236 27.34 28.01 -5.90
CA PHE A 236 28.29 29.11 -5.98
C PHE A 236 28.61 29.67 -4.59
N ALA A 237 27.61 29.92 -3.74
CA ALA A 237 27.84 30.38 -2.37
C ALA A 237 28.72 29.41 -1.56
N ILE A 238 28.47 28.11 -1.67
CA ILE A 238 29.26 27.06 -1.00
C ILE A 238 30.69 27.05 -1.53
N LYS A 239 30.86 27.00 -2.86
CA LYS A 239 32.18 27.00 -3.51
C LYS A 239 32.99 28.24 -3.09
N ASN A 240 32.36 29.41 -3.11
CA ASN A 240 33.01 30.68 -2.79
C ASN A 240 33.38 30.77 -1.29
N ARG A 241 32.53 30.23 -0.41
CA ARG A 241 32.82 30.11 1.03
C ARG A 241 34.03 29.21 1.32
N PHE A 242 34.18 28.10 0.57
CA PHE A 242 35.34 27.21 0.74
C PHE A 242 36.62 27.79 0.15
N LEU A 243 36.55 28.49 -0.99
CA LEU A 243 37.69 29.17 -1.62
C LEU A 243 38.23 30.34 -0.79
N HIS A 244 37.34 31.16 -0.22
CA HIS A 244 37.71 32.38 0.52
C HIS A 244 37.68 32.19 2.05
N ARG A 245 37.98 30.97 2.54
CA ARG A 245 38.02 30.64 3.98
C ARG A 245 39.21 31.25 4.75
N SER A 246 40.06 32.02 4.07
CA SER A 246 41.19 32.76 4.66
C SER A 246 40.73 33.91 5.59
N LYS A 247 41.56 34.29 6.56
CA LYS A 247 41.31 35.40 7.51
C LYS A 247 41.26 36.80 6.83
N GLU A 248 41.59 36.90 5.55
CA GLU A 248 41.66 38.16 4.79
C GLU A 248 40.29 38.72 4.35
N PHE A 249 39.23 37.91 4.36
CA PHE A 249 37.90 38.35 3.96
C PHE A 249 36.98 38.64 5.17
N PRO A 250 36.23 39.76 5.16
CA PRO A 250 35.30 40.08 6.24
C PRO A 250 34.22 39.00 6.39
N LYS A 251 33.89 38.64 7.63
CA LYS A 251 32.82 37.68 7.92
C LYS A 251 31.48 38.28 7.47
N ARG A 252 30.78 37.59 6.56
CA ARG A 252 29.41 37.93 6.16
C ARG A 252 28.40 37.39 7.19
N GLU A 253 27.26 38.07 7.37
CA GLU A 253 26.23 37.70 8.35
C GLU A 253 25.59 36.33 8.08
N HIS A 254 25.32 36.00 6.80
CA HIS A 254 24.81 34.69 6.40
C HIS A 254 25.73 34.03 5.35
N TRP A 255 25.87 32.71 5.40
CA TRP A 255 26.75 31.97 4.47
C TRP A 255 26.31 32.04 3.00
N LEU A 256 25.06 32.35 2.74
CA LEU A 256 24.54 32.54 1.37
C LEU A 256 24.94 33.90 0.77
N ASP A 257 25.38 34.86 1.59
CA ASP A 257 25.78 36.18 1.10
C ASP A 257 27.05 36.13 0.26
N TRP A 258 27.81 35.03 0.33
CA TRP A 258 28.95 34.75 -0.56
C TRP A 258 28.56 34.64 -2.04
N ALA A 259 27.26 34.60 -2.36
CA ALA A 259 26.74 34.67 -3.73
C ALA A 259 26.58 36.09 -4.27
N SER A 260 26.72 37.14 -3.46
CA SER A 260 26.43 38.52 -3.87
C SER A 260 27.32 39.06 -4.99
N GLU A 261 28.44 38.40 -5.27
CA GLU A 261 29.36 38.76 -6.36
C GLU A 261 28.80 38.42 -7.74
N LYS A 262 27.84 37.49 -7.82
CA LYS A 262 27.31 36.97 -9.08
C LYS A 262 25.79 37.03 -9.18
N TYR A 263 25.09 37.03 -8.05
CA TYR A 263 23.64 36.91 -7.99
C TYR A 263 23.02 38.11 -7.27
N ASP A 264 21.83 38.49 -7.72
CA ASP A 264 21.09 39.63 -7.20
C ASP A 264 20.70 39.43 -5.72
N LYS A 265 20.69 40.53 -4.96
CA LYS A 265 20.30 40.54 -3.54
C LYS A 265 18.90 39.96 -3.32
N ARG A 266 17.97 40.19 -4.27
CA ARG A 266 16.63 39.61 -4.28
C ARG A 266 16.66 38.09 -4.32
N LEU A 267 17.38 37.51 -5.28
CA LEU A 267 17.49 36.05 -5.44
C LEU A 267 18.11 35.40 -4.20
N ILE A 268 19.16 36.03 -3.63
CA ILE A 268 19.82 35.53 -2.40
C ILE A 268 18.84 35.55 -1.23
N THR A 269 18.11 36.64 -1.03
CA THR A 269 17.14 36.78 0.07
C THR A 269 15.99 35.78 -0.06
N GLN A 270 15.40 35.66 -1.24
CA GLN A 270 14.37 34.66 -1.52
C GLN A 270 14.88 33.22 -1.31
N THR A 271 16.13 32.94 -1.71
CA THR A 271 16.76 31.63 -1.47
C THR A 271 16.97 31.35 0.02
N LYS A 272 17.33 32.36 0.83
CA LYS A 272 17.41 32.19 2.30
C LYS A 272 16.06 31.80 2.89
N MET A 273 14.96 32.39 2.41
CA MET A 273 13.60 32.05 2.87
C MET A 273 13.24 30.60 2.53
N VAL A 274 13.46 30.19 1.28
CA VAL A 274 13.21 28.81 0.84
C VAL A 274 14.03 27.81 1.65
N LEU A 275 15.32 28.08 1.89
CA LEU A 275 16.18 27.19 2.68
C LEU A 275 15.73 27.06 4.14
N LYS A 276 15.20 28.13 4.75
CA LYS A 276 14.60 28.04 6.10
C LYS A 276 13.41 27.09 6.15
N VAL A 277 12.56 27.10 5.13
CA VAL A 277 11.40 26.20 5.05
C VAL A 277 11.85 24.76 4.72
N LEU A 278 12.77 24.57 3.76
CA LEU A 278 13.32 23.25 3.44
C LEU A 278 14.05 22.60 4.63
N PHE A 279 14.67 23.40 5.51
CA PHE A 279 15.24 22.88 6.74
C PHE A 279 14.17 22.29 7.67
N LEU A 280 12.99 22.91 7.77
CA LEU A 280 11.84 22.33 8.49
C LEU A 280 11.27 21.07 7.83
N TYR A 281 11.56 20.81 6.55
CA TYR A 281 11.09 19.60 5.89
C TYR A 281 11.89 18.35 6.25
N ILE A 282 13.11 18.48 6.76
CA ILE A 282 14.00 17.34 7.06
C ILE A 282 13.31 16.25 7.91
N PRO A 283 12.50 16.56 8.94
CA PRO A 283 11.80 15.56 9.75
C PRO A 283 10.52 14.99 9.09
N LEU A 284 9.92 15.69 8.13
CA LEU A 284 8.63 15.34 7.53
C LEU A 284 8.57 13.98 6.78
N PRO A 285 9.64 13.48 6.13
CA PRO A 285 9.63 12.17 5.48
C PRO A 285 9.15 11.03 6.37
N MET A 286 9.39 11.10 7.68
CA MET A 286 8.95 10.05 8.60
C MET A 286 7.42 9.92 8.66
N PHE A 287 6.68 11.01 8.50
CA PHE A 287 5.22 10.96 8.41
C PHE A 287 4.78 10.15 7.18
N TRP A 288 5.36 10.43 6.01
CA TRP A 288 5.04 9.73 4.77
C TRP A 288 5.45 8.27 4.78
N ALA A 289 6.55 7.94 5.47
CA ALA A 289 6.96 6.55 5.69
C ALA A 289 5.91 5.72 6.45
N LEU A 290 5.11 6.32 7.34
CA LEU A 290 3.99 5.65 7.99
C LEU A 290 2.73 5.69 7.10
N PHE A 291 2.42 6.87 6.55
CA PHE A 291 1.19 7.08 5.79
C PHE A 291 1.08 6.17 4.56
N ASP A 292 2.17 5.97 3.81
CA ASP A 292 2.12 5.17 2.58
C ASP A 292 2.07 3.66 2.83
N GLN A 293 2.27 3.18 4.06
CA GLN A 293 2.14 1.75 4.39
C GLN A 293 0.69 1.24 4.36
N GLN A 294 -0.29 2.16 4.33
CA GLN A 294 -1.70 1.79 4.19
C GLN A 294 -1.98 0.98 2.91
N GLY A 295 -1.16 1.17 1.86
CA GLY A 295 -1.29 0.46 0.60
C GLY A 295 -0.40 -0.78 0.47
N SER A 296 0.46 -1.06 1.46
CA SER A 296 1.35 -2.22 1.51
C SER A 296 1.07 -3.07 2.76
N ARG A 297 1.73 -2.77 3.89
CA ARG A 297 1.66 -3.55 5.13
C ARG A 297 0.25 -3.68 5.69
N TRP A 298 -0.58 -2.64 5.61
CA TRP A 298 -1.97 -2.71 6.10
C TRP A 298 -2.86 -3.55 5.18
N THR A 299 -2.63 -3.51 3.87
CA THR A 299 -3.29 -4.42 2.92
C THR A 299 -2.91 -5.87 3.21
N LEU A 300 -1.62 -6.14 3.47
CA LEU A 300 -1.12 -7.47 3.86
C LEU A 300 -1.71 -7.93 5.20
N GLN A 301 -1.78 -7.05 6.19
CA GLN A 301 -2.48 -7.32 7.46
C GLN A 301 -3.96 -7.67 7.22
N ALA A 302 -4.64 -7.01 6.28
CA ALA A 302 -6.03 -7.32 5.98
C ALA A 302 -6.20 -8.72 5.34
N THR A 303 -5.17 -9.28 4.68
CA THR A 303 -5.26 -10.62 4.07
C THR A 303 -5.43 -11.74 5.11
N THR A 304 -5.07 -11.50 6.37
CA THR A 304 -5.18 -12.45 7.48
C THR A 304 -6.41 -12.19 8.37
N MET A 305 -7.31 -11.30 7.94
CA MET A 305 -8.54 -10.93 8.64
C MET A 305 -9.79 -11.52 7.97
N ASP A 306 -10.92 -11.47 8.65
CA ASP A 306 -12.24 -11.81 8.09
C ASP A 306 -12.86 -10.60 7.37
N GLY A 307 -13.12 -10.77 6.07
CA GLY A 307 -13.72 -9.76 5.20
C GLY A 307 -15.25 -9.84 5.06
N ASN A 308 -15.91 -10.67 5.87
CA ASN A 308 -17.36 -10.84 5.80
C ASN A 308 -18.13 -9.75 6.56
N PHE A 309 -18.62 -8.73 5.85
CA PHE A 309 -19.50 -7.69 6.41
C PHE A 309 -21.00 -8.08 6.33
N GLY A 310 -21.29 -9.37 6.26
CA GLY A 310 -22.64 -9.93 6.21
C GLY A 310 -23.24 -9.95 4.80
N ALA A 311 -23.64 -8.78 4.28
CA ALA A 311 -24.26 -8.69 2.95
C ALA A 311 -23.24 -8.57 1.80
N ILE A 312 -22.06 -8.05 2.12
CA ILE A 312 -20.97 -7.84 1.16
C ILE A 312 -19.68 -8.43 1.72
N GLN A 313 -18.88 -9.02 0.85
CA GLN A 313 -17.54 -9.48 1.17
C GLN A 313 -16.54 -8.42 0.70
N ILE A 314 -15.82 -7.83 1.65
CA ILE A 314 -14.81 -6.81 1.37
C ILE A 314 -13.47 -7.50 1.13
N GLN A 315 -12.78 -7.11 0.05
CA GLN A 315 -11.44 -7.58 -0.27
C GLN A 315 -10.38 -6.80 0.53
N PRO A 316 -9.22 -7.39 0.86
CA PRO A 316 -8.18 -6.73 1.65
C PRO A 316 -7.74 -5.37 1.10
N ASP A 317 -7.58 -5.26 -0.21
CA ASP A 317 -7.19 -4.05 -0.94
C ASP A 317 -8.26 -2.95 -0.97
N GLN A 318 -9.54 -3.30 -0.74
CA GLN A 318 -10.63 -2.31 -0.63
C GLN A 318 -10.62 -1.56 0.70
N MET A 319 -9.88 -2.02 1.72
CA MET A 319 -9.73 -1.27 2.98
C MET A 319 -9.09 0.11 2.77
N GLN A 320 -8.33 0.29 1.68
CA GLN A 320 -7.78 1.58 1.28
C GLN A 320 -8.85 2.63 0.95
N THR A 321 -10.08 2.22 0.59
CA THR A 321 -11.22 3.11 0.33
C THR A 321 -11.66 3.88 1.58
N VAL A 322 -11.37 3.37 2.78
CA VAL A 322 -11.71 4.05 4.03
C VAL A 322 -11.04 5.43 4.11
N ASN A 323 -9.80 5.57 3.65
CA ASN A 323 -9.07 6.84 3.71
C ASN A 323 -9.76 7.99 2.91
N PRO A 324 -10.02 7.88 1.59
CA PRO A 324 -10.67 8.95 0.84
C PRO A 324 -12.08 9.28 1.35
N ILE A 325 -12.86 8.30 1.83
CA ILE A 325 -14.16 8.56 2.47
C ILE A 325 -13.96 9.45 3.71
N LEU A 326 -13.01 9.08 4.57
CA LEU A 326 -12.72 9.83 5.78
C LEU A 326 -12.16 11.22 5.48
N ILE A 327 -11.33 11.41 4.46
CA ILE A 327 -10.81 12.74 4.08
C ILE A 327 -11.97 13.68 3.74
N VAL A 328 -12.91 13.24 2.90
CA VAL A 328 -14.07 14.05 2.48
C VAL A 328 -14.94 14.46 3.67
N ILE A 329 -15.02 13.63 4.71
CA ILE A 329 -15.76 13.91 5.94
C ILE A 329 -14.95 14.77 6.91
N MET A 330 -13.67 14.43 7.13
CA MET A 330 -12.83 15.00 8.18
C MET A 330 -12.32 16.40 7.84
N VAL A 331 -12.07 16.72 6.57
CA VAL A 331 -11.64 18.07 6.17
C VAL A 331 -12.68 19.12 6.61
N PRO A 332 -13.96 19.03 6.23
CA PRO A 332 -14.99 19.96 6.72
C PRO A 332 -15.15 19.94 8.24
N VAL A 333 -15.11 18.77 8.88
CA VAL A 333 -15.27 18.65 10.34
C VAL A 333 -14.13 19.36 11.09
N VAL A 334 -12.89 19.17 10.64
CA VAL A 334 -11.72 19.79 11.26
C VAL A 334 -11.77 21.32 11.12
N ASP A 335 -12.10 21.81 9.93
CA ASP A 335 -12.16 23.25 9.65
C ASP A 335 -13.34 23.97 10.33
N THR A 336 -14.53 23.35 10.32
CA THR A 336 -15.76 24.01 10.80
C THR A 336 -16.09 23.74 12.26
N VAL A 337 -15.61 22.62 12.82
CA VAL A 337 -15.91 22.22 14.20
C VAL A 337 -14.65 22.25 15.06
N VAL A 338 -13.60 21.51 14.68
CA VAL A 338 -12.43 21.32 15.55
C VAL A 338 -11.64 22.61 15.75
N TYR A 339 -11.23 23.31 14.69
CA TYR A 339 -10.45 24.55 14.82
C TYR A 339 -11.21 25.67 15.55
N PRO A 340 -12.51 25.91 15.30
CA PRO A 340 -13.28 26.90 16.06
C PRO A 340 -13.43 26.53 17.55
N LEU A 341 -13.58 25.25 17.89
CA LEU A 341 -13.63 24.81 19.28
C LEU A 341 -12.28 25.03 19.99
N ILE A 342 -11.16 24.69 19.35
CA ILE A 342 -9.82 24.96 19.90
C ILE A 342 -9.61 26.47 20.12
N LYS A 343 -10.10 27.29 19.18
CA LYS A 343 -10.06 28.76 19.30
C LYS A 343 -10.93 29.26 20.47
N LYS A 344 -12.10 28.66 20.72
CA LYS A 344 -12.93 28.94 21.91
C LYS A 344 -12.20 28.59 23.21
N CYS A 345 -11.37 27.55 23.21
CA CYS A 345 -10.51 27.20 24.34
C CYS A 345 -9.29 28.13 24.51
N LYS A 346 -9.16 29.21 23.72
CA LYS A 346 -8.06 30.19 23.73
C LYS A 346 -6.67 29.59 23.49
N ILE A 347 -6.59 28.43 22.83
CA ILE A 347 -5.33 27.81 22.46
C ILE A 347 -4.92 28.32 21.08
N ASN A 348 -3.77 29.01 21.00
CA ASN A 348 -3.18 29.42 19.73
C ASN A 348 -2.60 28.21 19.01
N PHE A 349 -3.32 27.72 18.01
CA PHE A 349 -2.95 26.53 17.25
C PHE A 349 -2.26 26.93 15.94
N THR A 350 -0.97 27.26 16.05
CA THR A 350 -0.14 27.68 14.92
C THR A 350 0.06 26.53 13.91
N PRO A 351 0.38 26.83 12.63
CA PRO A 351 0.57 25.80 11.60
C PRO A 351 1.59 24.72 11.99
N LEU A 352 2.72 25.10 12.59
CA LEU A 352 3.73 24.12 13.02
C LEU A 352 3.25 23.25 14.19
N ARG A 353 2.40 23.78 15.10
CA ARG A 353 1.78 22.98 16.17
C ARG A 353 0.79 21.97 15.60
N LYS A 354 0.01 22.35 14.58
CA LYS A 354 -0.89 21.44 13.85
C LYS A 354 -0.09 20.27 13.23
N ILE A 355 0.98 20.57 12.50
CA ILE A 355 1.86 19.54 11.89
C ILE A 355 2.41 18.59 12.98
N THR A 356 2.82 19.12 14.13
CA THR A 356 3.29 18.32 15.28
C THR A 356 2.20 17.38 15.80
N VAL A 357 0.97 17.87 15.99
CA VAL A 357 -0.18 17.05 16.40
C VAL A 357 -0.48 15.97 15.35
N GLY A 358 -0.39 16.29 14.06
CA GLY A 358 -0.54 15.32 12.99
C GLY A 358 0.47 14.16 13.10
N MET A 359 1.76 14.46 13.29
CA MET A 359 2.78 13.41 13.50
C MET A 359 2.52 12.56 14.74
N PHE A 360 2.05 13.18 15.84
CA PHE A 360 1.69 12.44 17.05
C PHE A 360 0.49 11.50 16.81
N LEU A 361 -0.55 11.96 16.12
CA LEU A 361 -1.70 11.13 15.77
C LEU A 361 -1.31 9.97 14.85
N ALA A 362 -0.45 10.19 13.85
CA ALA A 362 0.04 9.12 12.99
C ALA A 362 0.84 8.06 13.76
N SER A 363 1.61 8.45 14.78
CA SER A 363 2.28 7.50 15.69
C SER A 363 1.26 6.66 16.47
N LEU A 364 0.20 7.28 17.00
CA LEU A 364 -0.89 6.56 17.67
C LEU A 364 -1.64 5.60 16.74
N ALA A 365 -1.82 5.95 15.47
CA ALA A 365 -2.44 5.06 14.48
C ALA A 365 -1.63 3.76 14.30
N PHE A 366 -0.29 3.84 14.34
CA PHE A 366 0.57 2.66 14.26
C PHE A 366 0.63 1.85 15.56
N VAL A 367 0.45 2.50 16.73
CA VAL A 367 0.21 1.77 17.98
C VAL A 367 -1.09 0.96 17.87
N ALA A 368 -2.17 1.56 17.34
CA ALA A 368 -3.41 0.83 17.10
C ALA A 368 -3.22 -0.34 16.12
N ALA A 369 -2.46 -0.14 15.03
CA ALA A 369 -2.13 -1.20 14.07
C ALA A 369 -1.33 -2.35 14.68
N ALA A 370 -0.39 -2.05 15.58
CA ALA A 370 0.35 -3.05 16.34
C ALA A 370 -0.58 -3.85 17.26
N LEU A 371 -1.52 -3.21 17.95
CA LEU A 371 -2.49 -3.89 18.81
C LEU A 371 -3.42 -4.83 18.02
N VAL A 372 -3.86 -4.40 16.85
CA VAL A 372 -4.64 -5.24 15.92
C VAL A 372 -3.80 -6.43 15.46
N GLN A 373 -2.54 -6.21 15.08
CA GLN A 373 -1.63 -7.29 14.66
C GLN A 373 -1.41 -8.33 15.76
N VAL A 374 -1.18 -7.91 17.00
CA VAL A 374 -1.04 -8.83 18.14
C VAL A 374 -2.28 -9.70 18.33
N GLN A 375 -3.47 -9.17 18.06
CA GLN A 375 -4.70 -9.95 18.16
C GLN A 375 -4.86 -10.93 16.99
N ILE A 376 -4.39 -10.57 15.79
CA ILE A 376 -4.34 -11.47 14.63
C ILE A 376 -3.35 -12.60 14.89
N ASP A 377 -2.13 -12.30 15.36
CA ASP A 377 -1.05 -13.27 15.55
C ASP A 377 -1.44 -14.38 16.54
N LYS A 378 -2.25 -14.05 17.56
CA LYS A 378 -2.83 -15.04 18.50
C LYS A 378 -3.75 -16.07 17.83
N THR A 379 -4.27 -15.76 16.65
CA THR A 379 -5.23 -16.61 15.90
C THR A 379 -4.58 -17.38 14.76
N LEU A 380 -3.31 -17.09 14.45
CA LEU A 380 -2.57 -17.78 13.40
C LEU A 380 -2.01 -19.12 13.93
N PRO A 381 -2.04 -20.19 13.12
CA PRO A 381 -1.43 -21.46 13.50
C PRO A 381 0.09 -21.33 13.60
N VAL A 382 0.68 -21.92 14.63
CA VAL A 382 2.14 -22.05 14.76
C VAL A 382 2.58 -23.35 14.11
N PHE A 383 3.35 -23.25 13.03
CA PHE A 383 3.90 -24.40 12.32
C PHE A 383 5.19 -24.92 12.98
N PRO A 384 5.50 -26.23 12.87
CA PRO A 384 6.69 -26.81 13.48
C PRO A 384 7.97 -26.32 12.80
N THR A 385 9.03 -26.09 13.58
CA THR A 385 10.38 -25.84 13.05
C THR A 385 11.00 -27.12 12.48
N ALA A 386 12.15 -27.01 11.80
CA ALA A 386 12.84 -28.16 11.21
C ALA A 386 13.24 -29.28 12.20
N GLU A 387 13.27 -28.98 13.50
CA GLU A 387 13.57 -29.93 14.58
C GLU A 387 12.31 -30.48 15.28
N GLN A 388 11.14 -29.92 14.97
CA GLN A 388 9.87 -30.23 15.59
C GLN A 388 8.93 -30.99 14.64
N SER A 389 8.02 -31.78 15.20
CA SER A 389 6.93 -32.43 14.47
C SER A 389 5.62 -32.18 15.21
N GLN A 390 4.54 -31.96 14.45
CA GLN A 390 3.20 -31.84 15.04
C GLN A 390 2.36 -33.05 14.71
N ILE A 391 1.66 -33.59 15.71
CA ILE A 391 0.81 -34.77 15.57
C ILE A 391 -0.61 -34.42 16.03
N LYS A 392 -1.57 -34.73 15.17
CA LYS A 392 -3.01 -34.69 15.44
C LYS A 392 -3.55 -36.12 15.41
N ILE A 393 -4.35 -36.49 16.40
CA ILE A 393 -4.98 -37.82 16.48
C ILE A 393 -6.47 -37.66 16.21
N ILE A 394 -7.02 -38.47 15.31
CA ILE A 394 -8.44 -38.56 14.99
C ILE A 394 -8.93 -39.98 15.29
N ASN A 395 -9.91 -40.10 16.18
CA ASN A 395 -10.51 -41.39 16.52
C ASN A 395 -11.77 -41.64 15.69
N LEU A 396 -11.66 -42.52 14.70
CA LEU A 396 -12.74 -42.93 13.79
C LEU A 396 -13.55 -44.12 14.33
N GLY A 397 -13.12 -44.71 15.44
CA GLY A 397 -13.75 -45.87 16.08
C GLY A 397 -14.87 -45.51 17.06
N THR A 398 -15.56 -46.54 17.55
CA THR A 398 -16.69 -46.44 18.50
C THR A 398 -16.27 -46.42 19.98
N GLY A 399 -15.00 -46.72 20.28
CA GLY A 399 -14.44 -46.72 21.64
C GLY A 399 -13.43 -45.59 21.87
N SER A 400 -13.09 -45.30 23.13
CA SER A 400 -12.07 -44.30 23.46
C SER A 400 -10.66 -44.84 23.15
N ALA A 401 -9.88 -44.07 22.40
CA ALA A 401 -8.51 -44.40 22.04
C ALA A 401 -7.51 -43.68 22.95
N THR A 402 -6.61 -44.42 23.59
CA THR A 402 -5.52 -43.88 24.39
C THR A 402 -4.21 -44.03 23.62
N VAL A 403 -3.57 -42.92 23.28
CA VAL A 403 -2.26 -42.89 22.62
C VAL A 403 -1.20 -42.50 23.64
N ARG A 404 -0.15 -43.31 23.75
CA ARG A 404 1.01 -43.09 24.62
C ARG A 404 2.24 -42.85 23.77
N PHE A 405 2.91 -41.73 24.02
CA PHE A 405 4.11 -41.31 23.31
C PHE A 405 5.35 -41.88 24.00
N GLU A 406 6.14 -42.69 23.29
CA GLU A 406 7.35 -43.33 23.84
C GLU A 406 8.64 -42.59 23.42
N PRO A 407 9.59 -42.38 24.35
CA PRO A 407 9.61 -42.85 25.74
C PRO A 407 8.89 -41.89 26.71
N THR A 408 7.70 -42.31 27.18
CA THR A 408 6.82 -41.67 28.20
C THR A 408 6.86 -40.13 28.25
N LEU A 409 6.45 -39.49 27.17
CA LEU A 409 6.32 -38.03 27.10
C LEU A 409 4.96 -37.54 27.62
N SER A 410 3.87 -38.16 27.18
CA SER A 410 2.49 -37.85 27.57
C SER A 410 1.53 -38.97 27.17
N ASN A 411 0.33 -39.01 27.75
CA ASN A 411 -0.77 -39.87 27.32
C ASN A 411 -1.99 -39.02 26.94
N VAL A 412 -2.64 -39.38 25.84
CA VAL A 412 -3.79 -38.61 25.32
C VAL A 412 -4.93 -39.58 25.04
N SER A 413 -6.09 -39.31 25.63
CA SER A 413 -7.30 -40.10 25.41
C SER A 413 -8.27 -39.31 24.52
N VAL A 414 -8.67 -39.90 23.41
CA VAL A 414 -9.58 -39.33 22.42
C VAL A 414 -10.85 -40.16 22.38
N LYS A 415 -12.01 -39.54 22.64
CA LYS A 415 -13.29 -40.25 22.61
C LYS A 415 -13.67 -40.63 21.17
N SER A 416 -14.72 -41.45 21.04
CA SER A 416 -15.24 -41.86 19.74
C SER A 416 -15.64 -40.65 18.89
N MET A 417 -15.23 -40.63 17.63
CA MET A 417 -15.52 -39.56 16.66
C MET A 417 -15.02 -38.17 17.06
N GLU A 418 -14.07 -38.09 17.99
CA GLU A 418 -13.38 -36.87 18.40
C GLU A 418 -11.93 -36.86 17.89
N TRP A 419 -11.29 -35.70 18.01
CA TRP A 419 -9.90 -35.49 17.64
C TRP A 419 -9.20 -34.60 18.65
N THR A 420 -7.89 -34.53 18.54
CA THR A 420 -7.02 -33.64 19.32
C THR A 420 -6.63 -32.41 18.50
N GLU A 421 -6.21 -31.34 19.16
CA GLU A 421 -5.47 -30.26 18.48
C GLU A 421 -4.07 -30.76 18.08
N TYR A 422 -3.40 -30.06 17.17
CA TYR A 422 -2.02 -30.39 16.80
C TYR A 422 -1.10 -30.22 18.00
N MET A 423 -0.47 -31.31 18.43
CA MET A 423 0.49 -31.32 19.53
C MET A 423 1.91 -31.29 18.98
N THR A 424 2.73 -30.37 19.46
CA THR A 424 4.12 -30.20 19.03
C THR A 424 5.07 -31.05 19.88
N PHE A 425 6.00 -31.73 19.22
CA PHE A 425 7.03 -32.54 19.84
C PHE A 425 8.38 -32.30 19.17
N GLU A 426 9.46 -32.45 19.94
CA GLU A 426 10.81 -32.51 19.37
C GLU A 426 11.00 -33.85 18.64
N THR A 427 11.31 -33.80 17.34
CA THR A 427 11.39 -34.99 16.48
C THR A 427 12.43 -36.00 17.00
N SER A 428 13.50 -35.51 17.63
CA SER A 428 14.57 -36.35 18.22
C SER A 428 14.10 -37.19 19.43
N GLN A 429 13.04 -36.78 20.10
CA GLN A 429 12.56 -37.42 21.34
C GLN A 429 11.49 -38.49 21.09
N LEU A 430 10.84 -38.48 19.93
CA LEU A 430 9.76 -39.37 19.54
C LEU A 430 10.29 -40.64 18.85
N LYS A 431 10.03 -41.82 19.42
CA LYS A 431 10.46 -43.10 18.83
C LYS A 431 9.32 -44.00 18.36
N SER A 432 8.28 -44.13 19.17
CA SER A 432 7.13 -44.99 18.90
C SER A 432 5.86 -44.44 19.54
N LEU A 433 4.71 -44.84 18.99
CA LEU A 433 3.40 -44.58 19.59
C LEU A 433 2.75 -45.90 19.95
N ASN A 434 2.28 -46.00 21.19
CA ASN A 434 1.50 -47.13 21.66
C ASN A 434 0.03 -46.71 21.76
N ILE A 435 -0.80 -47.30 20.92
CA ILE A 435 -2.21 -46.94 20.74
C ILE A 435 -3.07 -48.06 21.32
N ALA A 436 -3.90 -47.73 22.31
CA ALA A 436 -4.78 -48.64 23.01
C ALA A 436 -6.25 -48.25 22.81
N ILE A 437 -7.10 -49.16 22.31
CA ILE A 437 -8.56 -48.96 22.23
C ILE A 437 -9.24 -50.14 22.93
N GLY A 438 -9.81 -49.90 24.11
CA GLY A 438 -10.33 -50.97 24.96
C GLY A 438 -9.20 -51.90 25.44
N ASN A 439 -9.28 -53.20 25.10
CA ASN A 439 -8.28 -54.21 25.47
C ASN A 439 -7.23 -54.48 24.36
N GLN A 440 -7.34 -53.82 23.22
CA GLN A 440 -6.44 -54.01 22.08
C GLN A 440 -5.40 -52.91 22.03
N ASN A 441 -4.13 -53.28 21.81
CA ASN A 441 -3.02 -52.33 21.68
C ASN A 441 -2.22 -52.61 20.41
N THR A 442 -1.79 -51.54 19.72
CA THR A 442 -0.88 -51.59 18.58
C THR A 442 0.24 -50.59 18.80
N VAL A 443 1.48 -50.96 18.44
CA VAL A 443 2.62 -50.05 18.44
C VAL A 443 2.95 -49.66 17.01
N THR A 444 2.91 -48.36 16.71
CA THR A 444 3.34 -47.83 15.42
C THR A 444 4.73 -47.20 15.56
N PRO A 445 5.74 -47.68 14.82
CA PRO A 445 7.04 -47.01 14.78
C PRO A 445 6.92 -45.66 14.05
N PHE A 446 7.74 -44.70 14.45
CA PHE A 446 7.77 -43.36 13.88
C PHE A 446 9.20 -43.02 13.40
N GLN A 447 9.36 -42.70 12.11
CA GLN A 447 10.62 -42.22 11.53
C GLN A 447 10.33 -41.19 10.43
N TRP A 448 10.25 -39.91 10.79
CA TRP A 448 10.12 -38.81 9.83
C TRP A 448 11.11 -37.68 10.14
N THR A 449 11.32 -36.83 9.15
CA THR A 449 12.09 -35.59 9.27
C THR A 449 11.24 -34.52 9.95
N GLY A 450 11.85 -33.68 10.79
CA GLY A 450 11.15 -32.54 11.40
C GLY A 450 10.69 -31.51 10.37
N GLY A 451 9.85 -30.58 10.79
CA GLY A 451 9.20 -29.56 9.97
C GLY A 451 7.82 -29.94 9.41
N ASN A 452 7.29 -31.12 9.73
CA ASN A 452 6.05 -31.64 9.16
C ASN A 452 4.92 -31.80 10.18
N ARG A 453 3.68 -31.66 9.68
CA ARG A 453 2.45 -31.97 10.42
C ARG A 453 1.92 -33.33 9.97
N HIS A 454 1.37 -34.06 10.93
CA HIS A 454 0.88 -35.41 10.68
C HIS A 454 -0.43 -35.65 11.39
N THR A 455 -1.35 -36.32 10.70
CA THR A 455 -2.62 -36.75 11.27
C THR A 455 -2.62 -38.27 11.39
N LEU A 456 -2.88 -38.78 12.58
CA LEU A 456 -3.01 -40.21 12.86
C LEU A 456 -4.50 -40.55 12.97
N ALA A 457 -5.01 -41.31 11.99
CA ALA A 457 -6.35 -41.87 12.03
C ALA A 457 -6.32 -43.23 12.73
N VAL A 458 -7.09 -43.38 13.81
CA VAL A 458 -7.19 -44.63 14.57
C VAL A 458 -8.60 -45.19 14.52
N LYS A 459 -8.72 -46.50 14.33
CA LYS A 459 -10.00 -47.22 14.32
C LYS A 459 -9.84 -48.60 14.94
N ASN A 460 -10.87 -49.03 15.67
CA ASN A 460 -10.99 -50.40 16.13
C ASN A 460 -11.64 -51.24 15.02
N ASP A 461 -10.94 -52.28 14.56
CA ASP A 461 -11.45 -53.29 13.64
C ASP A 461 -11.78 -54.59 14.40
N ALA A 462 -12.49 -55.53 13.77
CA ALA A 462 -13.05 -56.72 14.42
C ALA A 462 -12.05 -57.54 15.27
N THR A 463 -10.74 -57.46 15.00
CA THR A 463 -9.70 -58.20 15.73
C THR A 463 -8.49 -57.35 16.18
N ASN A 464 -8.31 -56.11 15.70
CA ASN A 464 -7.12 -55.29 15.96
C ASN A 464 -7.40 -53.79 15.90
N VAL A 465 -6.49 -52.98 16.46
CA VAL A 465 -6.47 -51.52 16.25
C VAL A 465 -5.71 -51.20 14.97
N ALA A 466 -6.41 -50.64 13.98
CA ALA A 466 -5.83 -50.09 12.77
C ALA A 466 -5.44 -48.62 13.00
N ALA A 467 -4.20 -48.29 12.64
CA ALA A 467 -3.66 -46.94 12.76
C ALA A 467 -3.01 -46.55 11.43
N HIS A 468 -3.56 -45.52 10.78
CA HIS A 468 -3.07 -45.01 9.51
C HIS A 468 -2.56 -43.59 9.66
N TRP A 469 -1.36 -43.38 9.13
CA TRP A 469 -0.73 -42.07 9.05
C TRP A 469 -1.20 -41.33 7.80
N LEU A 470 -1.66 -40.12 8.00
CA LEU A 470 -2.07 -39.18 6.96
C LEU A 470 -1.07 -38.05 6.94
N PHE A 471 -0.43 -37.85 5.79
CA PHE A 471 0.55 -36.78 5.61
C PHE A 471 -0.17 -35.44 5.40
N ASP A 472 0.12 -34.45 6.25
CA ASP A 472 -0.42 -33.09 6.10
C ASP A 472 0.59 -32.21 5.38
N ASN A 473 0.46 -32.08 4.05
CA ASN A 473 1.33 -31.19 3.27
C ASN A 473 0.95 -29.69 3.36
N VAL A 474 0.27 -29.30 4.45
CA VAL A 474 -0.20 -27.92 4.63
C VAL A 474 0.78 -27.22 5.56
N THR A 475 1.61 -26.35 4.99
CA THR A 475 2.68 -25.60 5.66
C THR A 475 2.36 -24.13 5.88
N SER A 476 1.27 -23.64 5.28
CA SER A 476 0.78 -22.27 5.43
C SER A 476 -0.74 -22.23 5.55
N LYS A 477 -1.26 -21.12 6.08
CA LYS A 477 -2.69 -20.84 6.11
C LYS A 477 -3.17 -20.51 4.69
N PRO A 478 -4.28 -21.08 4.18
CA PRO A 478 -4.77 -20.74 2.86
C PRO A 478 -5.12 -19.26 2.73
N GLU A 479 -4.78 -18.68 1.58
CA GLU A 479 -4.87 -17.24 1.31
C GLU A 479 -6.07 -16.90 0.40
N GLU A 480 -6.27 -15.60 0.11
CA GLU A 480 -7.35 -15.10 -0.75
C GLU A 480 -8.78 -15.48 -0.31
N GLY A 481 -8.96 -15.77 0.98
CA GLY A 481 -10.25 -16.22 1.53
C GLY A 481 -10.66 -17.63 1.12
N ASN A 482 -9.71 -18.41 0.58
CA ASN A 482 -9.90 -19.82 0.31
C ASN A 482 -9.73 -20.67 1.57
N ASN A 483 -10.14 -21.93 1.44
CA ASN A 483 -10.10 -22.95 2.47
C ASN A 483 -9.53 -24.23 1.88
N LEU A 484 -8.79 -24.98 2.68
CA LEU A 484 -8.29 -26.29 2.28
C LEU A 484 -9.19 -27.38 2.85
N ILE A 485 -9.79 -28.17 1.97
CA ILE A 485 -10.68 -29.26 2.35
C ILE A 485 -10.04 -30.58 1.95
N ARG A 486 -10.08 -31.56 2.84
CA ARG A 486 -9.80 -32.97 2.51
C ARG A 486 -10.85 -33.89 3.12
N PHE A 487 -10.95 -35.11 2.61
CA PHE A 487 -11.87 -36.12 3.10
C PHE A 487 -11.14 -37.33 3.68
N ILE A 488 -11.65 -37.87 4.79
CA ILE A 488 -11.26 -39.18 5.33
C ILE A 488 -12.42 -40.15 5.15
N ASN A 489 -12.12 -41.32 4.62
CA ASN A 489 -13.12 -42.38 4.44
C ASN A 489 -13.15 -43.34 5.64
N ASN A 490 -14.26 -43.34 6.41
CA ASN A 490 -14.47 -44.28 7.51
C ASN A 490 -15.23 -45.56 7.09
N PHE A 491 -15.60 -45.71 5.82
CA PHE A 491 -16.20 -46.96 5.32
C PHE A 491 -15.16 -48.07 5.18
N PRO A 492 -15.56 -49.35 5.25
CA PRO A 492 -14.66 -50.49 5.04
C PRO A 492 -14.26 -50.71 3.57
N HIS A 493 -14.83 -49.95 2.63
CA HIS A 493 -14.55 -50.03 1.19
C HIS A 493 -14.22 -48.63 0.65
N ALA A 494 -13.58 -48.59 -0.51
CA ALA A 494 -13.27 -47.35 -1.21
C ALA A 494 -14.54 -46.62 -1.65
N VAL A 495 -14.52 -45.28 -1.60
CA VAL A 495 -15.63 -44.44 -2.03
C VAL A 495 -15.14 -43.30 -2.91
N GLU A 496 -15.94 -42.91 -3.90
CA GLU A 496 -15.68 -41.74 -4.72
C GLU A 496 -16.35 -40.52 -4.08
N VAL A 497 -15.59 -39.43 -3.93
CA VAL A 497 -16.04 -38.21 -3.24
C VAL A 497 -16.00 -37.03 -4.18
N THR A 498 -17.09 -36.27 -4.21
CA THR A 498 -17.19 -35.00 -4.92
C THR A 498 -17.79 -33.93 -4.01
N MET A 499 -17.36 -32.69 -4.17
CA MET A 499 -17.93 -31.54 -3.45
C MET A 499 -18.16 -30.39 -4.42
N GLY A 500 -19.42 -30.06 -4.67
CA GLY A 500 -19.80 -29.20 -5.80
C GLY A 500 -19.28 -29.79 -7.12
N ASP A 501 -18.57 -28.99 -7.90
CA ASP A 501 -17.99 -29.39 -9.19
C ASP A 501 -16.59 -30.01 -9.06
N THR A 502 -16.03 -30.13 -7.86
CA THR A 502 -14.64 -30.59 -7.66
C THR A 502 -14.59 -32.05 -7.23
N PRO A 503 -13.99 -32.95 -8.04
CA PRO A 503 -13.79 -34.34 -7.65
C PRO A 503 -12.55 -34.50 -6.76
N PHE A 504 -12.70 -35.28 -5.68
CA PHE A 504 -11.59 -35.69 -4.80
C PHE A 504 -11.05 -37.09 -5.15
N GLY A 505 -11.67 -37.75 -6.11
CA GLY A 505 -11.32 -39.10 -6.56
C GLY A 505 -11.75 -40.19 -5.58
N THR A 506 -11.18 -41.38 -5.77
CA THR A 506 -11.43 -42.56 -4.93
C THR A 506 -10.60 -42.48 -3.65
N VAL A 507 -11.26 -42.49 -2.50
CA VAL A 507 -10.63 -42.51 -1.18
C VAL A 507 -10.75 -43.92 -0.59
N GLU A 508 -9.61 -44.57 -0.36
CA GLU A 508 -9.53 -45.90 0.24
C GLU A 508 -9.97 -45.90 1.71
N SER A 509 -10.28 -47.09 2.25
CA SER A 509 -10.64 -47.22 3.67
C SER A 509 -9.53 -46.70 4.57
N LEU A 510 -9.86 -45.88 5.57
CA LEU A 510 -8.91 -45.26 6.52
C LEU A 510 -7.85 -44.34 5.89
N SER A 511 -7.92 -44.07 4.60
CA SER A 511 -7.06 -43.10 3.92
C SER A 511 -7.73 -41.73 3.83
N ALA A 512 -6.93 -40.73 3.42
CA ALA A 512 -7.41 -39.38 3.14
C ALA A 512 -7.20 -39.00 1.68
N SER A 513 -8.05 -38.12 1.16
CA SER A 513 -7.79 -37.41 -0.09
C SER A 513 -6.67 -36.38 0.10
N ASN A 514 -6.12 -35.90 -1.01
CA ASN A 514 -5.33 -34.66 -0.99
C ASN A 514 -6.23 -33.47 -0.63
N TYR A 515 -5.60 -32.39 -0.14
CA TYR A 515 -6.29 -31.14 0.08
C TYR A 515 -6.63 -30.47 -1.26
N SER A 516 -7.81 -29.85 -1.33
CA SER A 516 -8.23 -29.02 -2.46
C SER A 516 -8.75 -27.67 -1.96
N LEU A 517 -8.59 -26.64 -2.78
CA LEU A 517 -8.97 -25.25 -2.45
C LEU A 517 -10.45 -25.00 -2.72
N PHE A 518 -11.13 -24.41 -1.75
CA PHE A 518 -12.54 -24.02 -1.82
C PHE A 518 -12.72 -22.58 -1.35
N PRO A 519 -13.46 -21.73 -2.08
CA PRO A 519 -13.76 -20.38 -1.63
C PRO A 519 -14.63 -20.38 -0.36
N GLY A 520 -14.40 -19.41 0.52
CA GLY A 520 -15.18 -19.23 1.75
C GLY A 520 -16.62 -18.76 1.52
N GLY A 521 -17.45 -18.86 2.55
CA GLY A 521 -18.80 -18.30 2.58
C GLY A 521 -19.88 -19.04 1.78
N ARG A 522 -19.52 -19.99 0.91
CA ARG A 522 -20.47 -20.84 0.19
C ARG A 522 -20.72 -22.18 0.89
N LYS A 523 -21.85 -22.81 0.58
CA LYS A 523 -22.16 -24.18 0.95
C LYS A 523 -22.23 -25.00 -0.32
N ASP A 524 -21.47 -26.08 -0.36
CA ASP A 524 -21.44 -26.99 -1.50
C ASP A 524 -22.07 -28.34 -1.11
N GLU A 525 -22.65 -29.03 -2.08
CA GLU A 525 -23.15 -30.39 -1.87
C GLU A 525 -21.98 -31.37 -1.89
N ILE A 526 -21.81 -32.14 -0.82
CA ILE A 526 -20.86 -33.23 -0.72
C ILE A 526 -21.59 -34.50 -1.15
N THR A 527 -21.11 -35.15 -2.19
CA THR A 527 -21.66 -36.42 -2.68
C THR A 527 -20.62 -37.52 -2.53
N VAL A 528 -21.07 -38.66 -2.02
CA VAL A 528 -20.24 -39.85 -1.86
C VAL A 528 -20.94 -41.01 -2.55
N THR A 529 -20.20 -41.70 -3.43
CA THR A 529 -20.70 -42.85 -4.19
C THR A 529 -19.85 -44.08 -3.86
N GLY A 530 -20.52 -45.15 -3.40
CA GLY A 530 -19.88 -46.42 -3.07
C GLY A 530 -20.86 -47.58 -3.17
N ASN A 531 -20.44 -48.71 -3.76
CA ASN A 531 -21.26 -49.92 -3.94
C ASN A 531 -22.68 -49.66 -4.51
N SER A 532 -22.77 -48.80 -5.53
CA SER A 532 -24.03 -48.42 -6.20
C SER A 532 -25.04 -47.64 -5.34
N VAL A 533 -24.61 -47.14 -4.17
CA VAL A 533 -25.39 -46.23 -3.33
C VAL A 533 -24.73 -44.85 -3.37
N SER A 534 -25.53 -43.81 -3.59
CA SER A 534 -25.09 -42.41 -3.56
C SER A 534 -25.79 -41.69 -2.42
N CYS A 535 -24.99 -41.03 -1.58
CA CYS A 535 -25.47 -40.21 -0.47
C CYS A 535 -24.92 -38.80 -0.61
N SER A 536 -25.74 -37.80 -0.26
CA SER A 536 -25.29 -36.41 -0.23
C SER A 536 -25.63 -35.69 1.07
N VAL A 537 -24.89 -34.62 1.34
CA VAL A 537 -25.14 -33.67 2.43
C VAL A 537 -24.63 -32.29 2.03
N THR A 538 -25.36 -31.24 2.42
CA THR A 538 -24.89 -29.87 2.25
C THR A 538 -23.81 -29.53 3.28
N SER A 539 -22.69 -28.96 2.83
CA SER A 539 -21.59 -28.59 3.72
C SER A 539 -21.97 -27.44 4.67
N LYS A 540 -21.18 -27.30 5.75
CA LYS A 540 -21.13 -26.02 6.49
C LYS A 540 -20.53 -24.92 5.60
N ALA A 541 -20.85 -23.66 5.91
CA ALA A 541 -20.14 -22.53 5.31
C ALA A 541 -18.78 -22.40 6.00
N PHE A 542 -17.70 -22.37 5.22
CA PHE A 542 -16.35 -22.25 5.76
C PHE A 542 -15.96 -20.77 5.92
N GLY A 543 -15.35 -20.44 7.07
CA GLY A 543 -14.79 -19.11 7.33
C GLY A 543 -13.41 -18.96 6.70
N PHE A 544 -12.95 -17.72 6.51
CA PHE A 544 -11.77 -17.37 5.71
C PHE A 544 -10.47 -18.02 6.19
N GLY A 545 -9.68 -18.57 5.26
CA GLY A 545 -8.33 -19.08 5.53
C GLY A 545 -8.30 -20.34 6.39
N SER A 546 -9.35 -21.14 6.40
CA SER A 546 -9.42 -22.35 7.24
C SER A 546 -8.98 -23.61 6.51
N ALA A 547 -8.59 -24.64 7.26
CA ALA A 547 -8.36 -25.97 6.73
C ALA A 547 -9.18 -27.00 7.52
N TYR A 548 -9.88 -27.88 6.80
CA TYR A 548 -10.75 -28.89 7.37
C TYR A 548 -10.51 -30.28 6.80
N THR A 549 -10.60 -31.24 7.71
CA THR A 549 -10.71 -32.66 7.41
C THR A 549 -12.14 -33.10 7.63
N ILE A 550 -12.84 -33.46 6.56
CA ILE A 550 -14.22 -33.95 6.61
C ILE A 550 -14.19 -35.48 6.68
N ILE A 551 -14.68 -36.02 7.79
CA ILE A 551 -14.75 -37.45 8.02
C ILE A 551 -16.10 -37.96 7.54
N ILE A 552 -16.08 -38.93 6.63
CA ILE A 552 -17.27 -39.56 6.07
C ILE A 552 -17.63 -40.78 6.94
N ASN A 553 -18.71 -40.70 7.71
CA ASN A 553 -19.02 -41.70 8.74
C ASN A 553 -20.05 -42.74 8.32
N LYS A 554 -21.17 -42.30 7.76
CA LYS A 554 -22.30 -43.19 7.46
C LYS A 554 -23.12 -42.65 6.29
N CYS A 555 -23.58 -43.55 5.46
CA CYS A 555 -24.52 -43.30 4.37
C CYS A 555 -25.79 -44.10 4.69
N SER A 556 -26.92 -43.40 4.82
CA SER A 556 -28.21 -44.00 5.17
C SER A 556 -29.26 -43.53 4.17
N GLY A 557 -29.63 -44.41 3.22
CA GLY A 557 -30.48 -44.02 2.09
C GLY A 557 -29.76 -43.04 1.18
N SER A 558 -30.29 -41.83 1.03
CA SER A 558 -29.65 -40.71 0.30
C SER A 558 -28.93 -39.72 1.21
N THR A 559 -28.99 -39.89 2.54
CA THR A 559 -28.40 -38.93 3.49
C THR A 559 -27.00 -39.36 3.93
N LEU A 560 -26.04 -38.45 3.78
CA LEU A 560 -24.67 -38.60 4.25
C LEU A 560 -24.48 -37.97 5.64
N ASN A 561 -23.84 -38.69 6.55
CA ASN A 561 -23.40 -38.16 7.85
C ASN A 561 -21.90 -37.92 7.83
N VAL A 562 -21.50 -36.66 8.05
CA VAL A 562 -20.12 -36.20 8.04
C VAL A 562 -19.77 -35.47 9.34
N THR A 563 -18.52 -35.61 9.78
CA THR A 563 -17.96 -34.86 10.92
C THR A 563 -16.84 -33.95 10.41
N TYR A 564 -16.76 -32.72 10.94
CA TYR A 564 -15.74 -31.74 10.55
C TYR A 564 -14.66 -31.65 11.61
N SER A 565 -13.44 -32.04 11.27
CA SER A 565 -12.26 -31.78 12.10
C SER A 565 -11.51 -30.55 11.59
N GLU A 566 -11.23 -29.60 12.48
CA GLU A 566 -10.55 -28.35 12.12
C GLU A 566 -9.03 -28.57 12.17
N ASP A 567 -8.34 -28.38 11.05
CA ASP A 567 -6.88 -28.46 10.96
C ASP A 567 -6.21 -27.10 11.10
N ILE A 568 -6.88 -26.06 10.58
CA ILE A 568 -6.53 -24.66 10.78
C ILE A 568 -7.82 -23.88 11.02
N PRO A 569 -7.96 -23.13 12.13
CA PRO A 569 -9.16 -22.35 12.41
C PRO A 569 -9.31 -21.16 11.42
N PRO A 570 -10.54 -20.75 11.12
CA PRO A 570 -10.79 -19.57 10.27
C PRO A 570 -10.25 -18.29 10.91
N ASN A 571 -10.04 -17.25 10.11
CA ASN A 571 -9.76 -15.91 10.60
C ASN A 571 -10.93 -15.43 11.46
N THR A 572 -10.65 -15.02 12.70
CA THR A 572 -11.68 -14.56 13.65
C THR A 572 -11.66 -13.04 13.86
N VAL A 573 -10.56 -12.37 13.53
CA VAL A 573 -10.44 -10.92 13.64
C VAL A 573 -11.05 -10.26 12.40
N HIS A 574 -12.12 -9.50 12.59
CA HIS A 574 -12.84 -8.85 11.51
C HIS A 574 -12.10 -7.62 10.96
N MET A 575 -12.07 -7.43 9.64
CA MET A 575 -11.38 -6.30 8.96
C MET A 575 -11.80 -4.92 9.48
N ALA A 576 -13.03 -4.77 9.98
CA ALA A 576 -13.49 -3.53 10.62
C ALA A 576 -12.60 -3.05 11.79
N TRP A 577 -11.81 -3.93 12.42
CA TRP A 577 -10.83 -3.55 13.44
C TRP A 577 -9.70 -2.67 12.91
N GLN A 578 -9.51 -2.57 11.59
CA GLN A 578 -8.61 -1.59 10.96
C GLN A 578 -9.25 -0.19 10.83
N ILE A 579 -10.57 -0.03 10.96
CA ILE A 579 -11.21 1.29 10.81
C ILE A 579 -10.67 2.31 11.81
N PRO A 580 -10.45 1.99 13.10
CA PRO A 580 -9.84 2.92 14.06
C PRO A 580 -8.45 3.42 13.67
N GLN A 581 -7.54 2.56 13.19
CA GLN A 581 -6.20 2.99 12.76
C GLN A 581 -6.27 3.88 11.51
N TYR A 582 -7.15 3.57 10.54
CA TYR A 582 -7.41 4.44 9.39
C TYR A 582 -7.97 5.79 9.84
N PHE A 583 -8.94 5.80 10.75
CA PHE A 583 -9.52 7.02 11.30
C PHE A 583 -8.48 7.95 11.91
N ILE A 584 -7.63 7.42 12.79
CA ILE A 584 -6.59 8.21 13.46
C ILE A 584 -5.57 8.71 12.41
N LEU A 585 -5.17 7.87 11.45
CA LEU A 585 -4.23 8.24 10.40
C LEU A 585 -4.80 9.31 9.45
N THR A 586 -6.09 9.25 9.10
CA THR A 586 -6.72 10.28 8.27
C THR A 586 -6.85 11.59 9.03
N CYS A 587 -7.21 11.57 10.32
CA CYS A 587 -7.16 12.77 11.17
C CYS A 587 -5.75 13.37 11.20
N ALA A 588 -4.72 12.52 11.30
CA ALA A 588 -3.33 12.94 11.23
C ALA A 588 -3.00 13.61 9.88
N GLU A 589 -3.41 13.01 8.77
CA GLU A 589 -3.21 13.53 7.41
C GLU A 589 -3.87 14.89 7.21
N VAL A 590 -5.14 15.05 7.61
CA VAL A 590 -5.86 16.32 7.44
C VAL A 590 -5.13 17.46 8.16
N VAL A 591 -4.69 17.22 9.40
CA VAL A 591 -4.01 18.26 10.19
C VAL A 591 -2.56 18.47 9.74
N PHE A 592 -1.86 17.42 9.27
CA PHE A 592 -0.48 17.48 8.80
C PHE A 592 -0.34 18.04 7.38
N SER A 593 -1.01 17.41 6.41
CA SER A 593 -0.78 17.60 4.98
C SER A 593 -1.41 18.90 4.48
N VAL A 594 -2.68 19.16 4.83
CA VAL A 594 -3.39 20.39 4.41
C VAL A 594 -2.69 21.61 5.01
N THR A 595 -2.43 21.59 6.32
CA THR A 595 -1.71 22.67 7.00
C THR A 595 -0.27 22.81 6.50
N GLY A 596 0.42 21.70 6.26
CA GLY A 596 1.81 21.69 5.79
C GLY A 596 1.93 22.35 4.42
N LEU A 597 1.05 22.01 3.48
CA LEU A 597 0.98 22.65 2.17
C LEU A 597 0.64 24.14 2.26
N GLU A 598 -0.34 24.52 3.10
CA GLU A 598 -0.71 25.92 3.33
C GLU A 598 0.46 26.72 3.91
N PHE A 599 1.11 26.20 4.95
CA PHE A 599 2.29 26.80 5.57
C PHE A 599 3.39 27.02 4.53
N SER A 600 3.70 25.97 3.76
CA SER A 600 4.71 25.99 2.71
C SER A 600 4.43 27.04 1.65
N TYR A 601 3.15 27.22 1.30
CA TYR A 601 2.73 28.24 0.35
C TYR A 601 2.81 29.67 0.94
N SER A 602 2.46 29.84 2.22
CA SER A 602 2.46 31.13 2.92
C SER A 602 3.86 31.66 3.23
N GLN A 603 4.86 30.78 3.39
CA GLN A 603 6.24 31.15 3.69
C GLN A 603 7.12 31.24 2.42
N ALA A 604 6.54 30.95 1.25
CA ALA A 604 7.24 30.96 -0.02
C ALA A 604 7.24 32.36 -0.67
N PRO A 605 8.38 32.83 -1.21
CA PRO A 605 8.42 33.93 -2.16
C PRO A 605 7.50 33.69 -3.35
N SER A 606 6.95 34.76 -3.94
CA SER A 606 5.94 34.68 -5.01
C SER A 606 6.41 33.87 -6.21
N ASN A 607 7.69 33.99 -6.58
CA ASN A 607 8.34 33.29 -7.68
C ASN A 607 8.93 31.91 -7.31
N MET A 608 9.02 31.53 -6.02
CA MET A 608 9.68 30.29 -5.58
C MET A 608 8.74 29.23 -5.00
N LYS A 609 7.43 29.45 -5.03
CA LYS A 609 6.40 28.48 -4.60
C LYS A 609 6.60 27.08 -5.21
N ALA A 610 6.94 27.01 -6.50
CA ALA A 610 7.18 25.74 -7.19
C ALA A 610 8.36 24.95 -6.59
N VAL A 611 9.42 25.64 -6.14
CA VAL A 611 10.60 25.00 -5.51
C VAL A 611 10.23 24.34 -4.19
N LEU A 612 9.40 25.01 -3.38
CA LEU A 612 8.93 24.44 -2.10
C LEU A 612 7.93 23.31 -2.28
N GLN A 613 7.09 23.35 -3.33
CA GLN A 613 6.23 22.23 -3.69
C GLN A 613 7.03 21.01 -4.16
N ALA A 614 8.09 21.22 -4.95
CA ALA A 614 9.01 20.14 -5.32
C ALA A 614 9.73 19.56 -4.09
N GLY A 615 10.17 20.42 -3.16
CA GLY A 615 10.71 19.99 -1.88
C GLY A 615 9.72 19.19 -1.04
N TRP A 616 8.43 19.53 -1.06
CA TRP A 616 7.38 18.80 -0.36
C TRP A 616 7.20 17.39 -0.95
N LEU A 617 7.08 17.27 -2.28
CA LEU A 617 6.99 15.96 -2.94
C LEU A 617 8.22 15.09 -2.69
N LEU A 618 9.41 15.72 -2.62
CA LEU A 618 10.65 15.02 -2.25
C LEU A 618 10.56 14.40 -0.84
N THR A 619 9.87 15.03 0.12
CA THR A 619 9.68 14.42 1.45
C THR A 619 8.90 13.11 1.37
N VAL A 620 7.92 13.00 0.46
CA VAL A 620 7.16 11.76 0.22
C VAL A 620 8.08 10.68 -0.35
N ALA A 621 8.91 11.05 -1.34
CA ALA A 621 9.87 10.12 -1.94
C ALA A 621 10.87 9.59 -0.89
N VAL A 622 11.44 10.48 -0.08
CA VAL A 622 12.36 10.09 1.01
C VAL A 622 11.66 9.23 2.05
N GLY A 623 10.39 9.51 2.38
CA GLY A 623 9.60 8.69 3.30
C GLY A 623 9.48 7.23 2.83
N ASN A 624 9.20 7.03 1.55
CA ASN A 624 9.14 5.68 0.97
C ASN A 624 10.53 4.99 0.92
N ILE A 625 11.61 5.75 0.74
CA ILE A 625 12.98 5.21 0.85
C ILE A 625 13.30 4.81 2.30
N ILE A 626 12.83 5.55 3.30
CA ILE A 626 12.98 5.16 4.72
C ILE A 626 12.33 3.81 4.97
N VAL A 627 11.13 3.55 4.43
CA VAL A 627 10.47 2.24 4.56
C VAL A 627 11.34 1.12 3.97
N LEU A 628 11.92 1.33 2.80
CA LEU A 628 12.83 0.35 2.18
C LEU A 628 14.06 0.07 3.06
N ILE A 629 14.68 1.11 3.62
CA ILE A 629 15.85 0.97 4.50
C ILE A 629 15.46 0.22 5.77
N VAL A 630 14.35 0.60 6.40
CA VAL A 630 13.89 -0.04 7.63
C VAL A 630 13.51 -1.49 7.38
N ALA A 631 12.69 -1.78 6.36
CA ALA A 631 12.29 -3.14 6.03
C ALA A 631 13.48 -4.03 5.63
N GLY A 632 14.48 -3.48 4.92
CA GLY A 632 15.70 -4.22 4.56
C GLY A 632 16.69 -4.40 5.71
N ALA A 633 16.75 -3.46 6.67
CA ALA A 633 17.68 -3.51 7.80
C ALA A 633 17.07 -4.23 9.03
N SER A 634 15.75 -4.22 9.18
CA SER A 634 15.07 -4.85 10.31
C SER A 634 15.02 -6.36 10.08
N LYS A 635 15.79 -7.12 10.88
CA LYS A 635 15.62 -8.57 11.00
C LYS A 635 14.42 -8.95 11.88
N LEU A 636 13.42 -8.07 11.99
CA LEU A 636 12.24 -8.33 12.80
C LEU A 636 11.38 -9.34 12.05
N SER A 637 11.22 -10.54 12.62
CA SER A 637 10.31 -11.56 12.09
C SER A 637 8.84 -11.15 12.26
N GLU A 638 8.55 -10.39 13.31
CA GLU A 638 7.19 -10.08 13.73
C GLU A 638 6.70 -8.73 13.19
N GLN A 639 5.56 -8.76 12.49
CA GLN A 639 4.95 -7.57 11.88
C GLN A 639 4.49 -6.54 12.93
N TRP A 640 4.01 -6.97 14.10
CA TRP A 640 3.60 -6.04 15.17
C TRP A 640 4.78 -5.23 15.69
N ALA A 641 5.98 -5.83 15.75
CA ALA A 641 7.20 -5.17 16.20
C ALA A 641 7.66 -4.10 15.20
N GLU A 642 7.47 -4.35 13.90
CA GLU A 642 7.71 -3.35 12.85
C GLU A 642 6.79 -2.14 13.02
N TYR A 643 5.49 -2.34 13.30
CA TYR A 643 4.57 -1.23 13.57
C TYR A 643 4.96 -0.41 14.80
N VAL A 644 5.39 -1.07 15.89
CA VAL A 644 5.89 -0.39 17.10
C VAL A 644 7.16 0.41 16.80
N LEU A 645 8.09 -0.15 16.01
CA LEU A 645 9.30 0.53 15.58
C LEU A 645 8.97 1.82 14.82
N PHE A 646 8.09 1.76 13.83
CA PHE A 646 7.65 2.95 13.09
C PHE A 646 6.94 3.98 13.98
N ALA A 647 6.08 3.53 14.91
CA ALA A 647 5.43 4.41 15.87
C ALA A 647 6.46 5.15 16.76
N ALA A 648 7.46 4.43 17.27
CA ALA A 648 8.52 4.99 18.12
C ALA A 648 9.42 5.96 17.36
N LEU A 649 9.82 5.61 16.14
CA LEU A 649 10.62 6.49 15.26
C LEU A 649 9.88 7.79 14.96
N LEU A 650 8.59 7.71 14.59
CA LEU A 650 7.80 8.92 14.32
C LEU A 650 7.60 9.75 15.59
N LEU A 651 7.44 9.13 16.76
CA LEU A 651 7.34 9.88 18.02
C LEU A 651 8.63 10.64 18.35
N ALA A 652 9.79 10.00 18.14
CA ALA A 652 11.09 10.66 18.31
C ALA A 652 11.26 11.84 17.33
N VAL A 653 10.90 11.64 16.06
CA VAL A 653 10.92 12.68 15.03
C VAL A 653 9.93 13.81 15.34
N CYS A 654 8.76 13.49 15.90
CA CYS A 654 7.77 14.46 16.35
C CYS A 654 8.35 15.39 17.43
N VAL A 655 9.08 14.84 18.41
CA VAL A 655 9.77 15.65 19.44
C VAL A 655 10.83 16.56 18.81
N VAL A 656 11.65 16.03 17.88
CA VAL A 656 12.66 16.83 17.17
C VAL A 656 12.00 17.98 16.40
N PHE A 657 10.93 17.70 15.66
CA PHE A 657 10.20 18.72 14.92
C PHE A 657 9.55 19.75 15.84
N ALA A 658 9.00 19.34 16.99
CA ALA A 658 8.43 20.26 17.97
C ALA A 658 9.49 21.25 18.50
N VAL A 659 10.72 20.78 18.75
CA VAL A 659 11.86 21.62 19.13
C VAL A 659 12.23 22.57 17.99
N MET A 660 12.35 22.07 16.76
CA MET A 660 12.64 22.92 15.59
C MET A 660 11.56 23.99 15.37
N ALA A 661 10.29 23.62 15.53
CA ALA A 661 9.15 24.51 15.41
C ALA A 661 9.12 25.60 16.48
N TYR A 662 9.58 25.30 17.70
CA TYR A 662 9.68 26.28 18.77
C TYR A 662 10.68 27.40 18.44
N PHE A 663 11.80 27.07 17.78
CA PHE A 663 12.82 28.04 17.38
C PHE A 663 12.54 28.71 16.01
N TYR A 664 11.47 28.31 15.33
CA TYR A 664 11.15 28.86 14.01
C TYR A 664 10.50 30.24 14.11
N THR A 665 11.06 31.20 13.38
CA THR A 665 10.49 32.53 13.21
C THR A 665 9.72 32.61 11.89
N TYR A 666 8.43 32.90 11.97
CA TYR A 666 7.58 33.11 10.80
C TYR A 666 8.05 34.34 10.04
N VAL A 667 8.10 34.21 8.73
CA VAL A 667 8.49 35.28 7.81
C VAL A 667 7.29 35.62 6.94
N ASP A 668 6.97 36.90 6.76
CA ASP A 668 5.99 37.34 5.75
C ASP A 668 6.73 37.66 4.44
N PRO A 669 6.59 36.82 3.39
CA PRO A 669 7.25 37.06 2.11
C PRO A 669 6.83 38.36 1.44
N ASN A 670 5.59 38.80 1.62
CA ASN A 670 5.08 40.00 0.96
C ASN A 670 5.73 41.27 1.56
N GLU A 671 5.95 41.28 2.87
CA GLU A 671 6.62 42.40 3.55
C GLU A 671 8.08 42.51 3.10
N ILE A 672 8.79 41.39 3.01
CA ILE A 672 10.19 41.36 2.53
C ILE A 672 10.28 41.75 1.05
N GLU A 673 9.37 41.25 0.21
CA GLU A 673 9.33 41.61 -1.22
C GLU A 673 9.04 43.11 -1.40
N ALA A 674 8.13 43.69 -0.62
CA ALA A 674 7.86 45.13 -0.64
C ALA A 674 9.08 45.96 -0.20
N GLN A 675 9.83 45.52 0.82
CA GLN A 675 11.06 46.17 1.24
C GLN A 675 12.15 46.12 0.15
N LEU A 676 12.29 44.99 -0.53
CA LEU A 676 13.22 44.85 -1.64
C LEU A 676 12.84 45.74 -2.82
N ASP A 677 11.54 45.82 -3.16
CA ASP A 677 11.05 46.69 -4.23
C ASP A 677 11.29 48.18 -3.90
N GLU A 678 11.17 48.58 -2.63
CA GLU A 678 11.54 49.94 -2.19
C GLU A 678 13.05 50.22 -2.27
N GLU A 679 13.88 49.25 -1.87
CA GLU A 679 15.35 49.36 -1.99
C GLU A 679 15.78 49.49 -3.45
N GLU A 680 15.22 48.66 -4.35
CA GLU A 680 15.49 48.69 -5.79
C GLU A 680 15.08 50.04 -6.40
N LYS A 681 13.90 50.59 -6.02
CA LYS A 681 13.47 51.93 -6.45
C LYS A 681 14.39 53.04 -5.95
N LYS A 682 14.86 52.96 -4.71
CA LYS A 682 15.81 53.94 -4.15
C LYS A 682 17.17 53.86 -4.86
N GLN A 683 17.64 52.67 -5.18
CA GLN A 683 18.90 52.47 -5.90
C GLN A 683 18.79 52.99 -7.34
N ALA A 684 17.71 52.66 -8.06
CA ALA A 684 17.47 53.15 -9.42
C ALA A 684 17.44 54.69 -9.48
N LYS A 685 16.82 55.35 -8.50
CA LYS A 685 16.85 56.82 -8.39
C LYS A 685 18.27 57.36 -8.19
N LYS A 686 19.07 56.74 -7.33
CA LYS A 686 20.48 57.13 -7.12
C LYS A 686 21.31 56.95 -8.37
N ASP A 687 21.17 55.82 -9.05
CA ASP A 687 21.91 55.54 -10.28
C ASP A 687 21.52 56.55 -11.37
N GLN A 688 20.23 56.88 -11.48
CA GLN A 688 19.75 57.91 -12.39
C GLN A 688 20.31 59.31 -12.06
N GLU A 689 20.34 59.71 -10.79
CA GLU A 689 20.98 60.96 -10.35
C GLU A 689 22.49 61.00 -10.67
N VAL A 690 23.18 59.86 -10.58
CA VAL A 690 24.60 59.76 -10.95
C VAL A 690 24.78 59.89 -12.46
N TYR A 691 23.96 59.21 -13.25
CA TYR A 691 23.96 59.32 -14.71
C TYR A 691 23.66 60.74 -15.18
N GLU A 692 22.67 61.42 -14.58
CA GLU A 692 22.34 62.80 -14.89
C GLU A 692 23.50 63.75 -14.56
N LYS A 693 24.13 63.59 -13.39
CA LYS A 693 25.34 64.37 -13.02
C LYS A 693 26.53 64.11 -13.95
N GLN A 694 26.68 62.88 -14.42
CA GLN A 694 27.77 62.51 -15.31
C GLN A 694 27.53 63.03 -16.73
N ALA A 695 26.28 62.98 -17.21
CA ALA A 695 25.88 63.60 -18.47
C ALA A 695 26.01 65.14 -18.43
N GLU A 696 25.67 65.78 -17.31
CA GLU A 696 25.91 67.21 -17.10
C GLU A 696 27.41 67.53 -17.12
N ALA A 697 28.25 66.74 -16.46
CA ALA A 697 29.70 66.92 -16.46
C ALA A 697 30.30 66.74 -17.86
N ASP A 698 29.87 65.74 -18.62
CA ASP A 698 30.33 65.49 -19.99
C ASP A 698 29.83 66.57 -20.98
N SER A 699 28.72 67.26 -20.68
CA SER A 699 28.21 68.38 -21.49
C SER A 699 28.93 69.72 -21.23
N GLN A 700 29.69 69.81 -20.14
CA GLN A 700 30.47 70.99 -19.76
C GLN A 700 31.95 70.93 -20.20
N ILE A 701 32.36 69.81 -20.80
CA ILE A 701 33.66 69.60 -21.47
C ILE A 701 33.45 69.80 -22.98
#